data_AF-A0A0A9DTH4-F1
#
_entry.id   AF-A0A0A9DTH4-F1
#
_cell.length_a   1.000
_cell.length_b   1.000
_cell.length_c   1.000
_cell.angle_alpha   90.00
_cell.angle_beta   90.00
_cell.angle_gamma   90.00
#
_symmetry.space_group_name_H-M   'P 1'
#
loop_
_entity.id
_entity.type
_entity.pdbx_description
1 polymer ?
#
loop_
_entity_poly.entity_id
_entity_poly.type
_entity_poly.pdbx_seq_one_letter_code
_entity_poly.pdbx_strand_id
1 'polypeptide(L)'
;MATTPAAAADGAAIFDTLGDFTSRENWDKFFALRGTGDSFEWYAEWPRLQAPLLDLLRGSGAAEAEAAEILVPACGSSALSERLYDAGFRRITNVDFSRVIVADMLRRHARARPEMRWRVMDMTDMQFADGAFDIIFDKGGLDALMEPKAGTKLGTKYLNEAKRVLKSGGKFVCLTLAESHVLALLLSEFRFGWDMSIQAIASEPSEKSAYQTFMVVMVKGKNGAVGTIKSLLDQSDKYCDMKQANAVIRALGNENLIRESYSSGVDVLLSLRDLQLGAIGDLKVIVPGRRRQFILGEQGCSLYCYKAVLLDAKKQTETFVYHCGVFIVPKARAQEWLFSSEDGQWHVVGSAKAARLIMVFLDSRHSIADMDVIKKDLSPLVKDLEPGNPDEEASIPFMMAGDGVKHRDILHEATSEITGSMTVEDVIYENADGDQSSMSEKMFRRLIFKRSSGLVQSEALLIRYAPSDRTDRKNKSASATSKKRRNQKKGSKNSLRIDHSFLGSSYHSSIISGLSLVASALSAAAASGGKVSTTVIGLGAGCFPMFLRGCLPFVDIEVVELDPMVAEIAKKYFGFSMDEQLKVHLGDGIKFVEGSNAAANRGTKTHPESNGSNSAVKILIIDVDSSDLSSGLSCPPANFVEDSFLLSAKEFLSEGGLFIINLVSRSSSVREMIVSRLKAVFGHLYSMQLEEDINEVLFASPSGRYLESSHLDAAVTKLKDLLKFQVDVESDIKRLQRLQ
;
A
#
# COMPACT_ATOMS: atom_id res chain seq x y z
N MET A 1 -64.02 -39.23 -25.68
CA MET A 1 -65.21 -38.53 -25.14
C MET A 1 -65.41 -38.95 -23.70
N ALA A 2 -65.04 -38.10 -22.75
CA ALA A 2 -65.55 -38.03 -21.37
C ALA A 2 -64.77 -36.91 -20.65
N THR A 3 -65.37 -35.72 -20.70
CA THR A 3 -65.29 -34.58 -19.76
C THR A 3 -64.06 -34.47 -18.83
N THR A 4 -63.21 -33.51 -19.18
CA THR A 4 -62.31 -32.75 -18.29
C THR A 4 -63.10 -32.09 -17.15
N PRO A 5 -62.63 -32.12 -15.89
CA PRO A 5 -63.16 -31.25 -14.86
C PRO A 5 -62.70 -29.80 -15.13
N ALA A 6 -63.64 -28.87 -15.21
CA ALA A 6 -63.42 -27.46 -15.55
C ALA A 6 -62.44 -26.71 -14.63
N ALA A 7 -62.12 -27.23 -13.44
CA ALA A 7 -61.26 -26.58 -12.45
C ALA A 7 -59.76 -26.50 -12.83
N ALA A 8 -59.26 -27.38 -13.71
CA ALA A 8 -57.84 -27.37 -14.10
C ALA A 8 -57.52 -26.39 -15.24
N ALA A 9 -58.53 -25.99 -16.03
CA ALA A 9 -58.37 -25.04 -17.13
C ALA A 9 -58.37 -23.58 -16.64
N ASP A 10 -59.15 -23.27 -15.59
CA ASP A 10 -59.21 -21.92 -15.01
C ASP A 10 -57.90 -21.53 -14.30
N GLY A 11 -57.21 -22.49 -13.66
CA GLY A 11 -55.94 -22.24 -12.99
C GLY A 11 -54.83 -21.73 -13.93
N ALA A 12 -54.68 -22.35 -15.10
CA ALA A 12 -53.64 -21.98 -16.08
C ALA A 12 -53.87 -20.57 -16.67
N ALA A 13 -55.13 -20.21 -16.97
CA ALA A 13 -55.49 -18.89 -17.48
C ALA A 13 -55.31 -17.77 -16.44
N ILE A 14 -55.42 -18.09 -15.14
CA ILE A 14 -55.14 -17.14 -14.06
C ILE A 14 -53.64 -16.87 -13.94
N PHE A 15 -52.78 -17.88 -14.11
CA PHE A 15 -51.31 -17.69 -14.09
C PHE A 15 -50.79 -16.87 -15.28
N ASP A 16 -51.45 -16.93 -16.44
CA ASP A 16 -51.10 -16.10 -17.61
C ASP A 16 -51.23 -14.58 -17.33
N THR A 17 -51.96 -14.19 -16.29
CA THR A 17 -52.10 -12.78 -15.88
C THR A 17 -50.90 -12.22 -15.11
N LEU A 18 -49.98 -13.08 -14.64
CA LEU A 18 -48.83 -12.70 -13.81
C LEU A 18 -47.58 -12.30 -14.61
N GLY A 19 -47.64 -12.22 -15.95
CA GLY A 19 -46.48 -12.23 -16.86
C GLY A 19 -45.29 -11.31 -16.54
N ASP A 20 -45.46 -10.25 -15.73
CA ASP A 20 -44.38 -9.54 -15.03
C ASP A 20 -44.65 -9.58 -13.52
N PHE A 21 -43.79 -10.29 -12.78
CA PHE A 21 -43.92 -10.51 -11.35
C PHE A 21 -43.60 -9.25 -10.51
N THR A 22 -43.08 -8.20 -11.14
CA THR A 22 -42.78 -6.91 -10.49
C THR A 22 -43.93 -5.89 -10.62
N SER A 23 -44.95 -6.19 -11.43
CA SER A 23 -46.10 -5.30 -11.63
C SER A 23 -47.20 -5.51 -10.58
N ARG A 24 -47.45 -4.47 -9.78
CA ARG A 24 -48.58 -4.42 -8.84
C ARG A 24 -49.91 -4.67 -9.54
N GLU A 25 -50.11 -4.11 -10.73
CA GLU A 25 -51.37 -4.23 -11.48
C GLU A 25 -51.64 -5.68 -11.93
N ASN A 26 -50.59 -6.47 -12.22
CA ASN A 26 -50.72 -7.89 -12.53
C ASN A 26 -51.14 -8.68 -11.29
N TRP A 27 -50.52 -8.41 -10.14
CA TRP A 27 -50.89 -9.05 -8.87
C TRP A 27 -52.31 -8.68 -8.41
N ASP A 28 -52.70 -7.40 -8.53
CA ASP A 28 -54.07 -6.96 -8.22
C ASP A 28 -55.11 -7.72 -9.07
N LYS A 29 -54.83 -7.94 -10.37
CA LYS A 29 -55.69 -8.76 -11.24
C LYS A 29 -55.71 -10.22 -10.82
N PHE A 30 -54.55 -10.82 -10.56
CA PHE A 30 -54.43 -12.20 -10.11
C PHE A 30 -55.26 -12.45 -8.84
N PHE A 31 -55.10 -11.58 -7.83
CA PHE A 31 -55.85 -11.71 -6.57
C PHE A 31 -57.34 -11.42 -6.74
N ALA A 32 -57.73 -10.48 -7.60
CA ALA A 32 -59.14 -10.22 -7.91
C ALA A 32 -59.81 -11.41 -8.60
N LEU A 33 -59.10 -12.10 -9.51
CA LEU A 33 -59.62 -13.26 -10.25
C LEU A 33 -59.73 -14.51 -9.37
N ARG A 34 -58.80 -14.71 -8.44
CA ARG A 34 -58.81 -15.87 -7.54
C ARG A 34 -59.98 -15.84 -6.55
N GLY A 35 -60.44 -14.65 -6.16
CA GLY A 35 -61.54 -14.48 -5.20
C GLY A 35 -61.09 -14.48 -3.74
N THR A 36 -62.03 -14.14 -2.85
CA THR A 36 -61.77 -13.94 -1.41
C THR A 36 -61.73 -15.26 -0.65
N GLY A 37 -60.75 -15.43 0.26
CA GLY A 37 -60.71 -16.58 1.18
C GLY A 37 -59.88 -17.78 0.71
N ASP A 38 -59.40 -17.81 -0.53
CA ASP A 38 -58.52 -18.86 -1.04
C ASP A 38 -57.05 -18.54 -0.74
N SER A 39 -56.44 -19.34 0.15
CA SER A 39 -55.00 -19.28 0.40
C SER A 39 -54.21 -19.83 -0.78
N PHE A 40 -53.05 -19.23 -1.06
CA PHE A 40 -52.10 -19.73 -2.03
C PHE A 40 -50.73 -19.84 -1.41
N GLU A 41 -50.02 -20.94 -1.68
CA GLU A 41 -48.67 -21.11 -1.21
C GLU A 41 -47.67 -21.30 -2.34
N TRP A 42 -46.68 -20.41 -2.34
CA TRP A 42 -45.42 -20.59 -3.05
C TRP A 42 -44.45 -21.39 -2.19
N TYR A 43 -43.71 -22.31 -2.84
CA TYR A 43 -42.68 -23.16 -2.24
C TYR A 43 -43.24 -24.17 -1.23
N ALA A 44 -42.69 -24.24 -0.02
CA ALA A 44 -43.11 -25.22 0.98
C ALA A 44 -44.33 -24.74 1.80
N GLU A 45 -45.21 -25.69 2.12
CA GLU A 45 -46.35 -25.47 3.01
C GLU A 45 -45.97 -25.55 4.49
N TRP A 46 -46.83 -25.01 5.35
CA TRP A 46 -46.62 -24.93 6.81
C TRP A 46 -46.17 -26.24 7.48
N PRO A 47 -46.74 -27.43 7.21
CA PRO A 47 -46.30 -28.66 7.88
C PRO A 47 -44.81 -28.96 7.72
N ARG A 48 -44.21 -28.56 6.59
CA ARG A 48 -42.77 -28.73 6.32
C ARG A 48 -41.91 -27.63 6.92
N LEU A 49 -42.48 -26.44 7.02
CA LEU A 49 -41.81 -25.27 7.58
C LEU A 49 -41.87 -25.24 9.11
N GLN A 50 -42.85 -25.89 9.73
CA GLN A 50 -43.12 -25.75 11.16
C GLN A 50 -41.91 -26.09 12.03
N ALA A 51 -41.37 -27.31 11.94
CA ALA A 51 -40.21 -27.70 12.75
C ALA A 51 -38.99 -26.79 12.53
N PRO A 52 -38.49 -26.59 11.29
CA PRO A 52 -37.30 -25.77 11.07
C PRO A 52 -37.48 -24.30 11.44
N LEU A 53 -38.68 -23.72 11.25
CA LEU A 53 -38.97 -22.36 11.68
C LEU A 53 -39.05 -22.25 13.21
N LEU A 54 -39.73 -23.19 13.88
CA LEU A 54 -39.83 -23.17 15.34
C LEU A 54 -38.48 -23.36 16.03
N ASP A 55 -37.60 -24.21 15.50
CA ASP A 55 -36.25 -24.40 16.02
C ASP A 55 -35.43 -23.10 15.89
N LEU A 56 -35.54 -22.43 14.74
CA LEU A 56 -34.89 -21.14 14.51
C LEU A 56 -35.41 -20.04 15.45
N LEU A 57 -36.71 -20.03 15.72
CA LEU A 57 -37.39 -19.04 16.56
C LEU A 57 -37.13 -19.28 18.06
N ARG A 58 -37.07 -20.54 18.50
CA ARG A 58 -36.91 -20.92 19.91
C ARG A 58 -35.46 -20.96 20.39
N GLY A 59 -34.49 -20.98 19.47
CA GLY A 59 -33.06 -20.92 19.80
C GLY A 59 -32.62 -19.67 20.60
N SER A 60 -33.45 -18.62 20.67
CA SER A 60 -33.28 -17.42 21.49
C SER A 60 -33.93 -17.48 22.89
N GLY A 61 -34.58 -18.60 23.25
CA GLY A 61 -35.35 -18.74 24.49
C GLY A 61 -36.84 -18.45 24.28
N ALA A 62 -37.70 -19.23 24.95
CA ALA A 62 -39.14 -19.26 24.67
C ALA A 62 -39.86 -17.91 24.89
N ALA A 63 -39.49 -17.17 25.95
CA ALA A 63 -40.11 -15.87 26.27
C ALA A 63 -39.70 -14.75 25.30
N GLU A 64 -38.46 -14.77 24.79
CA GLU A 64 -37.98 -13.79 23.80
C GLU A 64 -38.56 -14.09 22.41
N ALA A 65 -38.77 -15.36 22.09
CA ALA A 65 -39.37 -15.81 20.84
C ALA A 65 -40.82 -15.33 20.67
N GLU A 66 -41.66 -15.46 21.71
CA GLU A 66 -43.06 -14.98 21.70
C GLU A 66 -43.16 -13.44 21.62
N ALA A 67 -42.08 -12.76 21.99
CA ALA A 67 -41.93 -11.32 21.94
C ALA A 67 -41.24 -10.81 20.65
N ALA A 68 -40.91 -11.64 19.66
CA ALA A 68 -40.26 -11.12 18.45
C ALA A 68 -41.19 -10.24 17.60
N GLU A 69 -40.73 -9.07 17.14
CA GLU A 69 -41.38 -8.30 16.07
C GLU A 69 -41.02 -8.92 14.71
N ILE A 70 -42.04 -9.44 14.00
CA ILE A 70 -41.87 -10.19 12.75
C ILE A 70 -42.41 -9.37 11.58
N LEU A 71 -41.65 -9.32 10.49
CA LEU A 71 -42.08 -8.78 9.20
C LEU A 71 -42.21 -9.90 8.17
N VAL A 72 -43.34 -9.93 7.46
CA VAL A 72 -43.59 -10.83 6.32
C VAL A 72 -43.84 -9.96 5.09
N PRO A 73 -42.80 -9.66 4.29
CA PRO A 73 -42.95 -8.94 3.03
C PRO A 73 -43.45 -9.83 1.90
N ALA A 74 -44.08 -9.22 0.89
CA ALA A 74 -44.78 -9.90 -0.20
C ALA A 74 -45.69 -11.03 0.33
N CYS A 75 -46.50 -10.71 1.36
CA CYS A 75 -47.21 -11.73 2.11
C CYS A 75 -48.24 -12.52 1.30
N GLY A 76 -48.77 -11.94 0.22
CA GLY A 76 -49.80 -12.55 -0.61
C GLY A 76 -51.00 -13.07 0.21
N SER A 77 -51.60 -14.18 -0.24
CA SER A 77 -52.61 -14.95 0.51
C SER A 77 -52.03 -16.15 1.26
N SER A 78 -50.74 -16.12 1.60
CA SER A 78 -50.07 -17.21 2.30
C SER A 78 -50.69 -17.45 3.69
N ALA A 79 -50.77 -18.72 4.08
CA ALA A 79 -51.17 -19.10 5.43
C ALA A 79 -50.02 -18.98 6.45
N LEU A 80 -48.79 -18.68 6.02
CA LEU A 80 -47.62 -18.61 6.90
C LEU A 80 -47.87 -17.74 8.15
N SER A 81 -48.36 -16.52 7.95
CA SER A 81 -48.55 -15.55 9.04
C SER A 81 -49.62 -15.99 10.04
N GLU A 82 -50.72 -16.56 9.58
CA GLU A 82 -51.74 -17.08 10.49
C GLU A 82 -51.25 -18.31 11.27
N ARG A 83 -50.44 -19.17 10.65
CA ARG A 83 -49.89 -20.34 11.31
C ARG A 83 -48.82 -19.98 12.34
N LEU A 84 -47.98 -18.99 12.05
CA LEU A 84 -47.05 -18.41 13.02
C LEU A 84 -47.80 -17.80 14.21
N TYR A 85 -48.88 -17.06 13.96
CA TYR A 85 -49.73 -16.50 15.00
C TYR A 85 -50.30 -17.58 15.91
N ASP A 86 -50.90 -18.63 15.32
CA ASP A 86 -51.51 -19.74 16.05
C ASP A 86 -50.45 -20.56 16.82
N ALA A 87 -49.18 -20.50 16.41
CA ALA A 87 -48.03 -21.10 17.10
C ALA A 87 -47.45 -20.23 18.24
N GLY A 88 -48.03 -19.04 18.49
CA GLY A 88 -47.66 -18.16 19.60
C GLY A 88 -46.97 -16.85 19.21
N PHE A 89 -46.60 -16.67 17.94
CA PHE A 89 -45.88 -15.48 17.47
C PHE A 89 -46.86 -14.40 17.02
N ARG A 90 -47.29 -13.54 17.93
CA ARG A 90 -48.46 -12.66 17.66
C ARG A 90 -48.14 -11.33 17.01
N ARG A 91 -46.90 -10.84 17.16
CA ARG A 91 -46.47 -9.51 16.68
C ARG A 91 -45.97 -9.58 15.24
N ILE A 92 -46.89 -9.88 14.32
CA ILE A 92 -46.59 -10.04 12.89
C ILE A 92 -47.11 -8.83 12.10
N THR A 93 -46.21 -8.19 11.35
CA THR A 93 -46.54 -7.17 10.36
C THR A 93 -46.39 -7.77 8.97
N ASN A 94 -47.47 -7.77 8.21
CA ASN A 94 -47.55 -8.28 6.84
C ASN A 94 -47.61 -7.11 5.88
N VAL A 95 -46.77 -7.13 4.84
CA VAL A 95 -46.74 -6.11 3.81
C VAL A 95 -46.82 -6.70 2.42
N ASP A 96 -47.60 -6.04 1.57
CA ASP A 96 -47.72 -6.36 0.15
C ASP A 96 -48.09 -5.07 -0.61
N PHE A 97 -47.58 -4.88 -1.82
CA PHE A 97 -47.91 -3.70 -2.62
C PHE A 97 -49.31 -3.76 -3.23
N SER A 98 -49.97 -4.93 -3.22
CA SER A 98 -51.31 -5.15 -3.74
C SER A 98 -52.33 -4.73 -2.68
N ARG A 99 -53.12 -3.72 -3.03
CA ARG A 99 -54.19 -3.28 -2.13
C ARG A 99 -55.30 -4.33 -2.01
N VAL A 100 -55.51 -5.11 -3.08
CA VAL A 100 -56.53 -6.15 -3.15
C VAL A 100 -56.26 -7.22 -2.08
N ILE A 101 -55.03 -7.74 -2.04
CA ILE A 101 -54.70 -8.84 -1.14
C ILE A 101 -54.60 -8.40 0.33
N VAL A 102 -54.04 -7.22 0.59
CA VAL A 102 -53.97 -6.66 1.95
C VAL A 102 -55.37 -6.47 2.53
N ALA A 103 -56.31 -5.98 1.72
CA ALA A 103 -57.69 -5.81 2.16
C ALA A 103 -58.40 -7.15 2.43
N ASP A 104 -58.15 -8.18 1.63
CA ASP A 104 -58.71 -9.52 1.84
C ASP A 104 -58.16 -10.17 3.12
N MET A 105 -56.84 -10.18 3.28
CA MET A 105 -56.19 -10.77 4.46
C MET A 105 -56.55 -10.04 5.76
N LEU A 106 -56.64 -8.70 5.73
CA LEU A 106 -57.11 -7.93 6.87
C LEU A 106 -58.53 -8.35 7.28
N ARG A 107 -59.47 -8.48 6.33
CA ARG A 107 -60.85 -8.92 6.63
C ARG A 107 -60.88 -10.34 7.19
N ARG A 108 -60.08 -11.25 6.62
CA ARG A 108 -60.00 -12.65 7.04
C ARG A 108 -59.52 -12.80 8.49
N HIS A 109 -58.62 -11.93 8.94
CA HIS A 109 -57.91 -12.11 10.21
C HIS A 109 -58.29 -11.11 11.31
N ALA A 110 -58.94 -9.98 11.00
CA ALA A 110 -59.22 -8.91 11.96
C ALA A 110 -59.92 -9.35 13.26
N ARG A 111 -60.78 -10.38 13.20
CA ARG A 111 -61.49 -10.91 14.39
C ARG A 111 -60.71 -12.00 15.12
N ALA A 112 -60.17 -12.97 14.38
CA ALA A 112 -59.55 -14.15 14.98
C ALA A 112 -58.11 -13.89 15.45
N ARG A 113 -57.40 -12.96 14.80
CA ARG A 113 -55.97 -12.70 15.02
C ARG A 113 -55.70 -11.19 15.02
N PRO A 114 -56.29 -10.45 15.99
CA PRO A 114 -56.34 -8.99 15.98
C PRO A 114 -54.98 -8.29 16.14
N GLU A 115 -53.94 -9.00 16.63
CA GLU A 115 -52.61 -8.42 16.83
C GLU A 115 -51.78 -8.37 15.54
N MET A 116 -52.19 -9.09 14.48
CA MET A 116 -51.54 -9.01 13.17
C MET A 116 -51.81 -7.67 12.48
N ARG A 117 -50.76 -7.08 11.92
CA ARG A 117 -50.83 -5.83 11.15
C ARG A 117 -50.73 -6.15 9.66
N TRP A 118 -51.52 -5.46 8.84
CA TRP A 118 -51.55 -5.61 7.39
C TRP A 118 -51.40 -4.23 6.76
N ARG A 119 -50.40 -4.03 5.89
CA ARG A 119 -50.12 -2.73 5.27
C ARG A 119 -49.85 -2.85 3.78
N VAL A 120 -50.43 -1.93 3.01
CA VAL A 120 -50.08 -1.77 1.61
C VAL A 120 -48.74 -1.04 1.55
N MET A 121 -47.70 -1.70 1.06
CA MET A 121 -46.35 -1.14 1.03
C MET A 121 -45.47 -1.89 0.01
N ASP A 122 -44.63 -1.14 -0.71
CA ASP A 122 -43.58 -1.70 -1.56
C ASP A 122 -42.39 -2.11 -0.69
N MET A 123 -41.97 -3.37 -0.80
CA MET A 123 -40.84 -3.88 0.00
C MET A 123 -39.48 -3.32 -0.44
N THR A 124 -39.40 -2.66 -1.59
CA THR A 124 -38.18 -1.96 -2.05
C THR A 124 -38.04 -0.53 -1.49
N ASP A 125 -39.05 -0.04 -0.77
CA ASP A 125 -39.09 1.29 -0.12
C ASP A 125 -39.98 1.24 1.14
N MET A 126 -39.48 0.58 2.19
CA MET A 126 -40.24 0.31 3.40
C MET A 126 -40.32 1.52 4.33
N GLN A 127 -41.54 1.94 4.66
CA GLN A 127 -41.79 3.06 5.56
C GLN A 127 -41.76 2.65 7.05
N PHE A 128 -40.69 1.96 7.44
CA PHE A 128 -40.40 1.56 8.82
C PHE A 128 -39.11 2.19 9.32
N ALA A 129 -38.97 2.34 10.64
CA ALA A 129 -37.73 2.79 11.25
C ALA A 129 -36.62 1.73 11.12
N ASP A 130 -35.37 2.19 11.13
CA ASP A 130 -34.19 1.33 11.18
C ASP A 130 -34.24 0.44 12.43
N GLY A 131 -33.90 -0.84 12.29
CA GLY A 131 -33.93 -1.78 13.42
C GLY A 131 -35.31 -1.97 14.06
N ALA A 132 -36.40 -1.89 13.29
CA ALA A 132 -37.75 -2.12 13.79
C ALA A 132 -38.07 -3.60 14.07
N PHE A 133 -37.48 -4.54 13.32
CA PHE A 133 -37.88 -5.96 13.36
C PHE A 133 -36.76 -6.87 13.86
N ASP A 134 -37.15 -7.90 14.59
CA ASP A 134 -36.27 -8.97 15.03
C ASP A 134 -36.10 -10.02 13.92
N ILE A 135 -37.15 -10.27 13.15
CA ILE A 135 -37.19 -11.34 12.15
C ILE A 135 -37.93 -10.89 10.90
N ILE A 136 -37.39 -11.25 9.74
CA ILE A 136 -38.04 -11.06 8.44
C ILE A 136 -38.19 -12.44 7.78
N PHE A 137 -39.43 -12.80 7.38
CA PHE A 137 -39.72 -14.01 6.62
C PHE A 137 -40.06 -13.67 5.17
N ASP A 138 -39.08 -13.79 4.29
CA ASP A 138 -39.26 -13.71 2.85
C ASP A 138 -39.63 -15.08 2.28
N LYS A 139 -40.75 -15.15 1.55
CA LYS A 139 -41.18 -16.39 0.89
C LYS A 139 -41.55 -16.12 -0.56
N GLY A 140 -40.53 -16.05 -1.40
CA GLY A 140 -40.67 -15.80 -2.85
C GLY A 140 -40.77 -14.32 -3.22
N GLY A 141 -40.68 -13.42 -2.25
CA GLY A 141 -40.63 -11.99 -2.51
C GLY A 141 -39.36 -11.59 -3.25
N LEU A 142 -38.20 -12.06 -2.77
CA LEU A 142 -36.94 -11.82 -3.47
C LEU A 142 -36.93 -12.43 -4.88
N ASP A 143 -37.41 -13.66 -5.03
CA ASP A 143 -37.49 -14.35 -6.32
C ASP A 143 -38.34 -13.56 -7.33
N ALA A 144 -39.49 -13.03 -6.90
CA ALA A 144 -40.36 -12.20 -7.75
C ALA A 144 -39.68 -10.91 -8.25
N LEU A 145 -38.82 -10.28 -7.43
CA LEU A 145 -38.06 -9.08 -7.82
C LEU A 145 -36.84 -9.38 -8.69
N MET A 146 -36.43 -10.64 -8.75
CA MET A 146 -35.20 -11.08 -9.41
C MET A 146 -35.48 -11.80 -10.74
N GLU A 147 -36.71 -11.72 -11.27
CA GLU A 147 -37.05 -12.29 -12.57
C GLU A 147 -35.98 -11.93 -13.62
N PRO A 148 -35.45 -12.89 -14.41
CA PRO A 148 -34.26 -12.67 -15.25
C PRO A 148 -34.33 -11.46 -16.19
N LYS A 149 -35.54 -11.05 -16.61
CA LYS A 149 -35.76 -9.86 -17.46
C LYS A 149 -35.64 -8.54 -16.69
N ALA A 150 -35.93 -8.54 -15.39
CA ALA A 150 -35.85 -7.36 -14.52
C ALA A 150 -34.42 -7.11 -13.98
N GLY A 151 -33.60 -8.17 -13.94
CA GLY A 151 -32.23 -8.11 -13.44
C GLY A 151 -32.15 -7.96 -11.91
N THR A 152 -31.01 -7.52 -11.38
CA THR A 152 -30.74 -7.56 -9.93
C THR A 152 -31.12 -6.30 -9.15
N LYS A 153 -31.47 -5.21 -9.86
CA LYS A 153 -31.60 -3.87 -9.27
C LYS A 153 -32.67 -3.78 -8.18
N LEU A 154 -33.83 -4.40 -8.41
CA LEU A 154 -34.93 -4.39 -7.44
C LEU A 154 -34.62 -5.30 -6.23
N GLY A 155 -34.02 -6.47 -6.46
CA GLY A 155 -33.55 -7.34 -5.39
C GLY A 155 -32.52 -6.64 -4.49
N THR A 156 -31.54 -5.93 -5.05
CA THR A 156 -30.58 -5.16 -4.26
C THR A 156 -31.26 -4.08 -3.41
N LYS A 157 -32.27 -3.37 -3.94
CA LYS A 157 -33.04 -2.39 -3.17
C LYS A 157 -33.77 -3.04 -2.00
N TYR A 158 -34.47 -4.14 -2.26
CA TYR A 158 -35.19 -4.86 -1.22
C TYR A 158 -34.25 -5.40 -0.13
N LEU A 159 -33.12 -6.00 -0.51
CA LEU A 159 -32.16 -6.49 0.48
C LEU A 159 -31.57 -5.36 1.32
N ASN A 160 -31.35 -4.16 0.75
CA ASN A 160 -30.94 -2.99 1.53
C ASN A 160 -32.00 -2.58 2.56
N GLU A 161 -33.27 -2.56 2.17
CA GLU A 161 -34.38 -2.28 3.09
C GLU A 161 -34.51 -3.35 4.19
N ALA A 162 -34.43 -4.62 3.83
CA ALA A 162 -34.43 -5.73 4.79
C ALA A 162 -33.27 -5.61 5.78
N LYS A 163 -32.05 -5.32 5.31
CA LYS A 163 -30.88 -5.07 6.17
C LYS A 163 -31.09 -3.87 7.09
N ARG A 164 -31.72 -2.80 6.61
CA ARG A 164 -31.97 -1.55 7.37
C ARG A 164 -32.98 -1.74 8.49
N VAL A 165 -34.13 -2.34 8.20
CA VAL A 165 -35.22 -2.51 9.18
C VAL A 165 -34.96 -3.64 10.19
N LEU A 166 -33.97 -4.50 9.93
CA LEU A 166 -33.60 -5.59 10.84
C LEU A 166 -32.66 -5.11 11.96
N LYS A 167 -32.99 -5.47 13.21
CA LYS A 167 -32.16 -5.21 14.40
C LYS A 167 -30.82 -5.94 14.33
N SER A 168 -29.83 -5.44 15.07
CA SER A 168 -28.60 -6.21 15.32
C SER A 168 -28.96 -7.53 16.02
N GLY A 169 -28.37 -8.65 15.57
CA GLY A 169 -28.76 -10.00 15.98
C GLY A 169 -30.05 -10.53 15.33
N GLY A 170 -30.78 -9.70 14.57
CA GLY A 170 -32.00 -10.10 13.89
C GLY A 170 -31.75 -11.09 12.75
N LYS A 171 -32.80 -11.80 12.36
CA LYS A 171 -32.75 -12.90 11.38
C LYS A 171 -33.55 -12.56 10.12
N PHE A 172 -32.92 -12.62 8.96
CA PHE A 172 -33.59 -12.65 7.67
C PHE A 172 -33.68 -14.09 7.19
N VAL A 173 -34.89 -14.58 6.95
CA VAL A 173 -35.17 -15.97 6.55
C VAL A 173 -35.80 -15.93 5.17
N CYS A 174 -35.09 -16.43 4.18
CA CYS A 174 -35.51 -16.47 2.78
C CYS A 174 -35.82 -17.90 2.36
N LEU A 175 -37.07 -18.14 2.01
CA LEU A 175 -37.53 -19.37 1.37
C LEU A 175 -37.54 -19.12 -0.14
N THR A 176 -36.71 -19.86 -0.87
CA THR A 176 -36.42 -19.63 -2.29
C THR A 176 -36.16 -20.97 -3.00
N LEU A 177 -36.24 -20.98 -4.33
CA LEU A 177 -35.70 -22.05 -5.16
C LEU A 177 -34.19 -21.91 -5.38
N ALA A 178 -33.54 -20.88 -4.84
CA ALA A 178 -32.11 -20.66 -4.93
C ALA A 178 -31.57 -20.73 -6.36
N GLU A 179 -32.31 -20.15 -7.32
CA GLU A 179 -31.81 -19.99 -8.68
C GLU A 179 -30.48 -19.25 -8.68
N SER A 180 -29.61 -19.56 -9.65
CA SER A 180 -28.21 -19.14 -9.60
C SER A 180 -28.00 -17.63 -9.40
N HIS A 181 -28.87 -16.80 -9.98
CA HIS A 181 -28.81 -15.34 -9.86
C HIS A 181 -29.35 -14.82 -8.51
N VAL A 182 -30.38 -15.46 -7.94
CA VAL A 182 -30.90 -15.16 -6.60
C VAL A 182 -29.84 -15.52 -5.55
N LEU A 183 -29.31 -16.74 -5.65
CA LEU A 183 -28.26 -17.23 -4.73
C LEU A 183 -27.01 -16.36 -4.83
N ALA A 184 -26.54 -16.01 -6.03
CA ALA A 184 -25.39 -15.13 -6.20
C ALA A 184 -25.58 -13.76 -5.53
N LEU A 185 -26.78 -13.18 -5.62
CA LEU A 185 -27.10 -11.92 -4.93
C LEU A 185 -27.07 -12.10 -3.41
N LEU A 186 -27.71 -13.15 -2.88
CA LEU A 186 -27.71 -13.43 -1.44
C LEU A 186 -26.29 -13.63 -0.88
N LEU A 187 -25.48 -14.45 -1.56
CA LEU A 187 -24.11 -14.76 -1.15
C LEU A 187 -23.23 -13.51 -1.09
N SER A 188 -23.33 -12.64 -2.10
CA SER A 188 -22.56 -11.39 -2.18
C SER A 188 -23.06 -10.33 -1.21
N GLU A 189 -24.37 -10.06 -1.16
CA GLU A 189 -24.95 -9.01 -0.32
C GLU A 189 -24.78 -9.28 1.19
N PHE A 190 -24.76 -10.54 1.60
CA PHE A 190 -24.62 -10.95 2.99
C PHE A 190 -23.22 -11.55 3.27
N ARG A 191 -22.19 -11.08 2.54
CA ARG A 191 -20.81 -11.54 2.74
C ARG A 191 -20.20 -11.09 4.05
N PHE A 192 -20.31 -9.79 4.35
CA PHE A 192 -19.64 -9.16 5.49
C PHE A 192 -20.65 -8.70 6.53
N GLY A 193 -20.43 -9.08 7.79
CA GLY A 193 -21.27 -8.75 8.92
C GLY A 193 -22.48 -9.66 9.10
N TRP A 194 -22.52 -10.83 8.45
CA TRP A 194 -23.65 -11.75 8.50
C TRP A 194 -23.21 -13.19 8.65
N ASP A 195 -23.81 -13.90 9.61
CA ASP A 195 -23.73 -15.35 9.69
C ASP A 195 -24.80 -15.93 8.78
N MET A 196 -24.41 -16.82 7.87
CA MET A 196 -25.33 -17.43 6.90
C MET A 196 -25.38 -18.94 7.09
N SER A 197 -26.58 -19.48 7.02
CA SER A 197 -26.83 -20.92 6.93
C SER A 197 -27.87 -21.25 5.89
N ILE A 198 -27.76 -22.42 5.28
CA ILE A 198 -28.71 -22.89 4.27
C ILE A 198 -29.03 -24.35 4.49
N GLN A 199 -30.32 -24.69 4.33
CA GLN A 199 -30.83 -26.05 4.41
C GLN A 199 -31.93 -26.29 3.38
N ALA A 200 -32.11 -27.54 2.97
CA ALA A 200 -33.23 -27.95 2.14
C ALA A 200 -34.46 -28.22 3.01
N ILE A 201 -35.65 -27.81 2.54
CA ILE A 201 -36.91 -28.16 3.19
C ILE A 201 -37.40 -29.51 2.66
N ALA A 202 -37.70 -30.44 3.55
CA ALA A 202 -38.14 -31.78 3.16
C ALA A 202 -39.42 -31.75 2.30
N SER A 203 -39.50 -32.64 1.30
CA SER A 203 -40.68 -32.85 0.43
C SER A 203 -41.21 -34.28 0.55
N GLU A 204 -42.51 -34.49 0.30
CA GLU A 204 -43.09 -35.84 0.18
C GLU A 204 -42.59 -36.54 -1.10
N PRO A 205 -42.45 -37.89 -1.09
CA PRO A 205 -42.19 -38.68 -2.30
C PRO A 205 -43.37 -38.69 -3.30
N SER A 206 -44.60 -38.41 -2.86
CA SER A 206 -45.81 -38.44 -3.68
C SER A 206 -46.10 -37.14 -4.43
N GLU A 207 -45.48 -36.03 -4.02
CA GLU A 207 -45.59 -34.74 -4.70
C GLU A 207 -44.46 -34.63 -5.71
N LYS A 208 -44.81 -34.64 -7.01
CA LYS A 208 -43.87 -34.33 -8.09
C LYS A 208 -43.58 -32.83 -8.11
N SER A 209 -43.02 -32.27 -7.04
CA SER A 209 -42.43 -30.93 -7.10
C SER A 209 -41.25 -31.00 -8.06
N ALA A 210 -41.26 -30.16 -9.09
CA ALA A 210 -40.17 -30.08 -10.06
C ALA A 210 -38.87 -29.52 -9.43
N TYR A 211 -38.97 -28.85 -8.28
CA TYR A 211 -37.87 -28.12 -7.66
C TYR A 211 -37.82 -28.34 -6.14
N GLN A 212 -36.61 -28.26 -5.60
CA GLN A 212 -36.30 -28.26 -4.18
C GLN A 212 -36.42 -26.85 -3.60
N THR A 213 -37.14 -26.70 -2.49
CA THR A 213 -37.19 -25.46 -1.71
C THR A 213 -36.01 -25.42 -0.74
N PHE A 214 -35.34 -24.27 -0.65
CA PHE A 214 -34.27 -24.00 0.30
C PHE A 214 -34.68 -22.91 1.28
N MET A 215 -34.20 -23.02 2.52
CA MET A 215 -34.29 -21.98 3.53
C MET A 215 -32.89 -21.43 3.77
N VAL A 216 -32.69 -20.18 3.40
CA VAL A 216 -31.46 -19.42 3.64
C VAL A 216 -31.70 -18.49 4.82
N VAL A 217 -30.89 -18.61 5.85
CA VAL A 217 -30.99 -17.80 7.06
C VAL A 217 -29.75 -16.94 7.16
N MET A 218 -29.94 -15.62 7.30
CA MET A 218 -28.88 -14.66 7.53
C MET A 218 -29.13 -13.94 8.85
N VAL A 219 -28.14 -14.01 9.75
CA VAL A 219 -28.19 -13.37 11.07
C VAL A 219 -27.29 -12.14 11.06
N LYS A 220 -27.85 -10.98 11.44
CA LYS A 220 -27.12 -9.71 11.45
C LYS A 220 -26.07 -9.71 12.56
N GLY A 221 -24.81 -9.81 12.20
CA GLY A 221 -23.67 -9.89 13.10
C GLY A 221 -22.95 -8.54 13.27
N LYS A 222 -21.65 -8.63 13.58
CA LYS A 222 -20.76 -7.46 13.69
C LYS A 222 -20.23 -7.07 12.31
N ASN A 223 -20.37 -5.81 11.92
CA ASN A 223 -19.80 -5.30 10.66
C ASN A 223 -18.31 -5.62 10.53
N GLY A 224 -17.86 -5.98 9.32
CA GLY A 224 -16.48 -6.39 9.04
C GLY A 224 -16.15 -7.84 9.40
N ALA A 225 -17.00 -8.55 10.14
CA ALA A 225 -16.81 -9.98 10.36
C ALA A 225 -17.17 -10.77 9.09
N VAL A 226 -16.38 -11.80 8.77
CA VAL A 226 -16.68 -12.74 7.70
C VAL A 226 -16.53 -14.15 8.25
N GLY A 227 -17.54 -14.98 8.03
CA GLY A 227 -17.58 -16.38 8.43
C GLY A 227 -18.01 -17.26 7.26
N THR A 228 -17.58 -18.52 7.28
CA THR A 228 -18.03 -19.51 6.31
C THR A 228 -19.52 -19.81 6.48
N ILE A 229 -20.19 -20.08 5.37
CA ILE A 229 -21.61 -20.42 5.30
C ILE A 229 -21.78 -21.83 5.86
N LYS A 230 -22.68 -21.98 6.84
CA LYS A 230 -23.06 -23.26 7.41
C LYS A 230 -24.06 -23.96 6.48
N SER A 231 -23.58 -24.93 5.71
CA SER A 231 -24.43 -25.75 4.85
C SER A 231 -24.90 -27.00 5.61
N LEU A 232 -26.22 -27.20 5.67
CA LEU A 232 -26.85 -28.45 6.12
C LEU A 232 -27.24 -29.34 4.92
N LEU A 233 -26.67 -29.06 3.75
CA LEU A 233 -26.85 -29.84 2.53
C LEU A 233 -25.71 -30.87 2.41
N ASP A 234 -26.06 -32.15 2.32
CA ASP A 234 -25.13 -33.24 1.99
C ASP A 234 -25.34 -33.71 0.54
N GLN A 235 -24.27 -34.08 -0.18
CA GLN A 235 -24.36 -34.65 -1.52
C GLN A 235 -24.97 -36.05 -1.54
N SER A 236 -24.95 -36.75 -0.40
CA SER A 236 -25.52 -38.08 -0.23
C SER A 236 -27.03 -38.08 0.06
N ASP A 237 -27.59 -36.92 0.42
CA ASP A 237 -29.03 -36.76 0.66
C ASP A 237 -29.85 -36.78 -0.64
N LYS A 238 -31.12 -37.15 -0.52
CA LYS A 238 -32.08 -37.15 -1.64
C LYS A 238 -32.89 -35.86 -1.67
N TYR A 239 -32.72 -35.08 -2.74
CA TYR A 239 -33.47 -33.86 -3.01
C TYR A 239 -34.48 -34.06 -4.15
N CYS A 240 -35.50 -33.21 -4.22
CA CYS A 240 -36.48 -33.21 -5.32
C CYS A 240 -35.81 -33.00 -6.69
N ASP A 241 -34.87 -32.06 -6.74
CA ASP A 241 -34.03 -31.80 -7.90
C ASP A 241 -32.55 -31.86 -7.50
N MET A 242 -31.91 -32.99 -7.84
CA MET A 242 -30.49 -33.20 -7.59
C MET A 242 -29.59 -32.25 -8.39
N LYS A 243 -29.99 -31.79 -9.58
CA LYS A 243 -29.18 -30.85 -10.36
C LYS A 243 -29.16 -29.48 -9.70
N GLN A 244 -30.33 -29.02 -9.26
CA GLN A 244 -30.48 -27.78 -8.49
C GLN A 244 -29.68 -27.84 -7.18
N ALA A 245 -29.85 -28.90 -6.37
CA ALA A 245 -29.14 -29.05 -5.11
C ALA A 245 -27.61 -29.09 -5.29
N ASN A 246 -27.10 -29.82 -6.29
CA ASN A 246 -25.67 -29.86 -6.59
C ASN A 246 -25.12 -28.49 -7.05
N ALA A 247 -25.92 -27.70 -7.78
CA ALA A 247 -25.53 -26.35 -8.18
C ALA A 247 -25.40 -25.43 -6.95
N VAL A 248 -26.36 -25.52 -6.01
CA VAL A 248 -26.32 -24.78 -4.73
C VAL A 248 -25.08 -25.19 -3.92
N ILE A 249 -24.85 -26.49 -3.69
CA ILE A 249 -23.69 -27.01 -2.94
C ILE A 249 -22.37 -26.48 -3.52
N ARG A 250 -22.23 -26.48 -4.85
CA ARG A 250 -21.04 -25.96 -5.53
C ARG A 250 -20.88 -24.45 -5.32
N ALA A 251 -21.96 -23.68 -5.45
CA ALA A 251 -21.93 -22.23 -5.24
C ALA A 251 -21.50 -21.88 -3.80
N LEU A 252 -22.00 -22.62 -2.81
CA LEU A 252 -21.61 -22.46 -1.41
C LEU A 252 -20.13 -22.79 -1.18
N GLY A 253 -19.62 -23.87 -1.77
CA GLY A 253 -18.20 -24.21 -1.69
C GLY A 253 -17.30 -23.12 -2.26
N ASN A 254 -17.65 -22.59 -3.43
CA ASN A 254 -16.91 -21.49 -4.07
C ASN A 254 -16.93 -20.21 -3.22
N GLU A 255 -18.08 -19.85 -2.67
CA GLU A 255 -18.21 -18.66 -1.81
C GLU A 255 -17.46 -18.85 -0.47
N ASN A 256 -17.42 -20.06 0.09
CA ASN A 256 -16.64 -20.33 1.30
C ASN A 256 -15.14 -20.18 1.08
N LEU A 257 -14.61 -20.60 -0.07
CA LEU A 257 -13.21 -20.34 -0.45
C LEU A 257 -12.91 -18.82 -0.51
N ILE A 258 -13.85 -18.05 -1.05
CA ILE A 258 -13.76 -16.57 -1.08
C ILE A 258 -13.76 -16.01 0.35
N ARG A 259 -14.70 -16.43 1.21
CA ARG A 259 -14.82 -15.99 2.61
C ARG A 259 -13.60 -16.34 3.47
N GLU A 260 -13.01 -17.51 3.24
CA GLU A 260 -11.77 -17.95 3.90
C GLU A 260 -10.57 -17.08 3.49
N SER A 261 -10.50 -16.65 2.22
CA SER A 261 -9.42 -15.77 1.76
C SER A 261 -9.37 -14.46 2.54
N TYR A 262 -10.52 -13.86 2.86
CA TYR A 262 -10.62 -12.64 3.68
C TYR A 262 -10.26 -12.85 5.15
N SER A 263 -10.35 -14.08 5.66
CA SER A 263 -10.03 -14.42 7.05
C SER A 263 -8.54 -14.75 7.26
N SER A 264 -7.81 -15.06 6.18
CA SER A 264 -6.44 -15.58 6.21
C SER A 264 -5.35 -14.56 6.55
N GLY A 265 -5.69 -13.28 6.75
CA GLY A 265 -4.74 -12.22 7.12
C GLY A 265 -3.77 -11.80 5.99
N VAL A 266 -3.91 -12.36 4.80
CA VAL A 266 -3.22 -11.90 3.59
C VAL A 266 -3.77 -10.52 3.20
N ASP A 267 -2.94 -9.63 2.64
CA ASP A 267 -3.39 -8.38 2.03
C ASP A 267 -4.32 -8.67 0.84
N VAL A 268 -5.60 -8.95 1.12
CA VAL A 268 -6.62 -9.19 0.09
C VAL A 268 -6.98 -7.85 -0.55
N LEU A 269 -6.88 -7.82 -1.87
CA LEU A 269 -7.23 -6.65 -2.67
C LEU A 269 -8.76 -6.55 -2.76
N LEU A 270 -9.35 -5.67 -1.96
CA LEU A 270 -10.82 -5.48 -1.92
C LEU A 270 -11.31 -4.64 -3.11
N SER A 271 -12.51 -4.93 -3.62
CA SER A 271 -13.21 -4.02 -4.53
C SER A 271 -13.88 -2.88 -3.75
N LEU A 272 -14.22 -1.78 -4.41
CA LEU A 272 -15.03 -0.72 -3.80
C LEU A 272 -16.38 -1.28 -3.30
N ARG A 273 -16.97 -2.24 -4.03
CA ARG A 273 -18.20 -2.90 -3.61
C ARG A 273 -18.04 -3.69 -2.32
N ASP A 274 -16.93 -4.41 -2.14
CA ASP A 274 -16.67 -5.13 -0.88
C ASP A 274 -16.58 -4.16 0.31
N LEU A 275 -15.96 -3.00 0.12
CA LEU A 275 -15.90 -1.95 1.15
C LEU A 275 -17.29 -1.43 1.51
N GLN A 276 -18.13 -1.12 0.50
CA GLN A 276 -19.51 -0.67 0.69
C GLN A 276 -20.38 -1.72 1.39
N LEU A 277 -20.11 -3.01 1.14
CA LEU A 277 -20.76 -4.12 1.82
C LEU A 277 -20.23 -4.34 3.25
N GLY A 278 -19.23 -3.57 3.68
CA GLY A 278 -18.73 -3.56 5.05
C GLY A 278 -17.55 -4.48 5.30
N ALA A 279 -16.76 -4.85 4.28
CA ALA A 279 -15.57 -5.72 4.43
C ALA A 279 -14.56 -5.24 5.48
N ILE A 280 -14.52 -3.93 5.74
CA ILE A 280 -13.59 -3.31 6.70
C ILE A 280 -14.30 -2.62 7.88
N GLY A 281 -15.57 -2.98 8.08
CA GLY A 281 -16.45 -2.34 9.04
C GLY A 281 -17.14 -1.09 8.47
N ASP A 282 -17.71 -0.28 9.35
CA ASP A 282 -18.36 0.97 8.96
C ASP A 282 -17.33 1.99 8.46
N LEU A 283 -17.50 2.39 7.20
CA LEU A 283 -16.69 3.42 6.55
C LEU A 283 -17.00 4.81 7.11
N LYS A 284 -18.22 5.07 7.58
CA LYS A 284 -18.57 6.40 8.12
C LYS A 284 -17.87 6.70 9.45
N VAL A 285 -17.29 5.69 10.09
CA VAL A 285 -16.61 5.80 11.38
C VAL A 285 -15.10 5.70 11.18
N ILE A 286 -14.36 6.60 11.84
CA ILE A 286 -12.90 6.51 12.00
C ILE A 286 -12.58 5.44 13.04
N VAL A 287 -11.81 4.42 12.66
CA VAL A 287 -11.32 3.40 13.59
C VAL A 287 -9.81 3.53 13.74
N PRO A 288 -9.30 3.97 14.91
CA PRO A 288 -7.87 4.24 15.08
C PRO A 288 -6.97 3.06 14.66
N GLY A 289 -6.01 3.34 13.78
CA GLY A 289 -5.06 2.34 13.29
C GLY A 289 -5.60 1.38 12.22
N ARG A 290 -6.82 1.60 11.70
CA ARG A 290 -7.33 0.80 10.57
C ARG A 290 -6.48 1.07 9.33
N ARG A 291 -5.96 0.00 8.73
CA ARG A 291 -5.23 0.00 7.45
C ARG A 291 -5.77 -1.08 6.53
N ARG A 292 -6.20 -0.73 5.31
CA ARG A 292 -6.75 -1.69 4.34
C ARG A 292 -6.37 -1.34 2.90
N GLN A 293 -5.92 -2.33 2.16
CA GLN A 293 -5.60 -2.21 0.73
C GLN A 293 -6.80 -2.59 -0.14
N PHE A 294 -7.00 -1.87 -1.24
CA PHE A 294 -8.15 -2.08 -2.12
C PHE A 294 -7.91 -1.49 -3.52
N ILE A 295 -8.80 -1.82 -4.45
CA ILE A 295 -8.88 -1.19 -5.77
C ILE A 295 -10.02 -0.17 -5.79
N LEU A 296 -9.71 1.01 -6.31
CA LEU A 296 -10.68 2.02 -6.71
C LEU A 296 -10.89 1.96 -8.22
N GLY A 297 -12.15 2.08 -8.63
CA GLY A 297 -12.53 2.15 -10.03
C GLY A 297 -12.79 0.79 -10.66
N GLU A 298 -13.84 0.73 -11.47
CA GLU A 298 -14.32 -0.46 -12.17
C GLU A 298 -14.67 -0.09 -13.62
N GLN A 299 -14.59 -1.10 -14.50
CA GLN A 299 -14.82 -0.91 -15.93
C GLN A 299 -16.26 -0.43 -16.18
N GLY A 300 -16.39 0.78 -16.74
CA GLY A 300 -17.68 1.43 -17.03
C GLY A 300 -18.09 2.51 -16.02
N CYS A 301 -17.44 2.59 -14.84
CA CYS A 301 -17.71 3.62 -13.82
C CYS A 301 -16.57 4.63 -13.65
N SER A 302 -15.33 4.25 -13.97
CA SER A 302 -14.15 5.12 -13.93
C SER A 302 -13.29 4.97 -15.19
N LEU A 303 -12.47 5.99 -15.46
CA LEU A 303 -11.49 5.97 -16.56
C LEU A 303 -10.33 5.02 -16.24
N TYR A 304 -9.91 4.97 -14.97
CA TYR A 304 -8.80 4.14 -14.53
C TYR A 304 -9.17 3.25 -13.34
N CYS A 305 -8.28 2.29 -13.08
CA CYS A 305 -8.33 1.42 -11.93
C CYS A 305 -7.08 1.69 -11.09
N TYR A 306 -7.28 2.09 -9.84
CA TYR A 306 -6.23 2.56 -8.94
C TYR A 306 -6.03 1.57 -7.79
N LYS A 307 -4.76 1.32 -7.43
CA LYS A 307 -4.46 0.67 -6.16
C LYS A 307 -4.49 1.73 -5.06
N ALA A 308 -5.14 1.44 -3.95
CA ALA A 308 -5.27 2.37 -2.85
C ALA A 308 -5.10 1.70 -1.49
N VAL A 309 -4.75 2.51 -0.49
CA VAL A 309 -4.67 2.12 0.93
C VAL A 309 -5.45 3.15 1.75
N LEU A 310 -6.42 2.67 2.54
CA LEU A 310 -7.19 3.49 3.47
C LEU A 310 -6.56 3.37 4.84
N LEU A 311 -6.22 4.51 5.43
CA LEU A 311 -5.57 4.63 6.73
C LEU A 311 -6.38 5.56 7.64
N ASP A 312 -6.84 5.05 8.77
CA ASP A 312 -7.41 5.85 9.85
C ASP A 312 -6.33 6.12 10.90
N ALA A 313 -6.12 7.39 11.27
CA ALA A 313 -5.02 7.81 12.13
C ALA A 313 -4.98 7.06 13.49
N LYS A 314 -3.79 6.67 13.94
CA LYS A 314 -3.58 5.89 15.19
C LYS A 314 -3.91 6.66 16.48
N LYS A 315 -3.74 7.98 16.49
CA LYS A 315 -3.95 8.85 17.68
C LYS A 315 -4.95 9.95 17.33
N GLN A 316 -5.95 10.17 18.21
CA GLN A 316 -6.95 11.25 18.06
C GLN A 316 -6.57 12.55 18.81
N THR A 317 -5.37 12.63 19.42
CA THR A 317 -5.01 13.73 20.33
C THR A 317 -4.47 14.98 19.64
N GLU A 318 -4.13 14.92 18.35
CA GLU A 318 -3.73 16.10 17.57
C GLU A 318 -4.97 16.67 16.85
N THR A 319 -5.13 17.99 16.83
CA THR A 319 -6.18 18.64 16.02
C THR A 319 -5.93 18.36 14.55
N PHE A 320 -6.69 17.43 13.97
CA PHE A 320 -6.68 17.16 12.54
C PHE A 320 -7.06 18.42 11.76
N VAL A 321 -6.35 18.68 10.67
CA VAL A 321 -6.66 19.76 9.73
C VAL A 321 -7.73 19.29 8.74
N TYR A 322 -7.75 17.99 8.42
CA TYR A 322 -8.68 17.40 7.46
C TYR A 322 -9.36 16.16 8.06
N HIS A 323 -10.68 16.06 7.88
CA HIS A 323 -11.44 14.86 8.26
C HIS A 323 -11.15 13.66 7.33
N CYS A 324 -10.97 13.94 6.04
CA CYS A 324 -10.55 12.97 5.03
C CYS A 324 -9.60 13.67 4.06
N GLY A 325 -8.61 12.95 3.53
CA GLY A 325 -7.72 13.47 2.48
C GLY A 325 -7.29 12.37 1.54
N VAL A 326 -7.02 12.73 0.28
CA VAL A 326 -6.46 11.81 -0.73
C VAL A 326 -4.99 12.16 -0.93
N PHE A 327 -4.12 11.15 -0.90
CA PHE A 327 -2.69 11.29 -1.12
C PHE A 327 -2.25 10.52 -2.36
N ILE A 328 -1.94 11.21 -3.45
CA ILE A 328 -1.55 10.59 -4.73
C ILE A 328 -0.04 10.33 -4.74
N VAL A 329 0.33 9.06 -4.95
CA VAL A 329 1.71 8.58 -5.07
C VAL A 329 2.04 8.31 -6.55
N PRO A 330 2.92 9.10 -7.18
CA PRO A 330 3.37 8.86 -8.54
C PRO A 330 4.09 7.51 -8.67
N LYS A 331 4.00 6.86 -9.84
CA LYS A 331 4.62 5.56 -10.11
C LYS A 331 6.11 5.51 -9.72
N ALA A 332 6.86 6.56 -10.05
CA ALA A 332 8.30 6.64 -9.77
C ALA A 332 8.63 6.56 -8.28
N ARG A 333 7.71 7.03 -7.43
CA ARG A 333 7.89 7.10 -5.98
C ARG A 333 7.22 5.97 -5.22
N ALA A 334 6.33 5.22 -5.86
CA ALA A 334 5.57 4.13 -5.22
C ALA A 334 6.43 3.06 -4.51
N GLN A 335 7.74 3.01 -4.81
CA GLN A 335 8.70 2.09 -4.21
C GLN A 335 9.49 2.69 -3.05
N GLU A 336 9.43 4.01 -2.83
CA GLU A 336 10.07 4.66 -1.70
C GLU A 336 9.46 4.14 -0.39
N TRP A 337 10.32 3.91 0.61
CA TRP A 337 9.93 3.36 1.91
C TRP A 337 8.72 4.09 2.52
N LEU A 338 8.68 5.42 2.36
CA LEU A 338 7.62 6.29 2.85
C LEU A 338 6.22 5.89 2.34
N PHE A 339 6.12 5.31 1.15
CA PHE A 339 4.84 4.93 0.53
C PHE A 339 4.66 3.41 0.42
N SER A 340 5.74 2.64 0.31
CA SER A 340 5.68 1.19 0.11
C SER A 340 5.60 0.39 1.42
N SER A 341 6.17 0.90 2.51
CA SER A 341 6.15 0.25 3.83
C SER A 341 4.95 0.69 4.67
N GLU A 342 4.49 -0.17 5.57
CA GLU A 342 3.43 0.20 6.50
C GLU A 342 3.86 1.36 7.43
N ASP A 343 5.07 1.28 8.00
CA ASP A 343 5.58 2.32 8.90
C ASP A 343 5.71 3.68 8.20
N GLY A 344 6.21 3.69 6.97
CA GLY A 344 6.26 4.89 6.14
C GLY A 344 4.88 5.48 5.86
N GLN A 345 3.89 4.64 5.54
CA GLN A 345 2.52 5.10 5.32
C GLN A 345 1.94 5.77 6.57
N TRP A 346 2.25 5.26 7.77
CA TRP A 346 1.86 5.89 9.03
C TRP A 346 2.53 7.25 9.26
N HIS A 347 3.78 7.44 8.82
CA HIS A 347 4.42 8.75 8.82
C HIS A 347 3.70 9.75 7.90
N VAL A 348 3.30 9.33 6.70
CA VAL A 348 2.54 10.19 5.78
C VAL A 348 1.21 10.64 6.39
N VAL A 349 0.49 9.75 7.08
CA VAL A 349 -0.77 10.08 7.77
C VAL A 349 -0.54 11.16 8.83
N GLY A 350 0.52 11.04 9.64
CA GLY A 350 0.88 12.05 10.64
C GLY A 350 1.18 13.40 10.01
N SER A 351 2.02 13.44 8.98
CA SER A 351 2.41 14.68 8.30
C SER A 351 1.24 15.35 7.57
N ALA A 352 0.31 14.57 7.01
CA ALA A 352 -0.88 15.09 6.34
C ALA A 352 -1.93 15.68 7.29
N LYS A 353 -1.81 15.43 8.61
CA LYS A 353 -2.76 15.87 9.65
C LYS A 353 -4.21 15.53 9.32
N ALA A 354 -4.44 14.38 8.68
CA ALA A 354 -5.76 13.91 8.27
C ALA A 354 -6.26 12.80 9.21
N ALA A 355 -7.55 12.82 9.57
CA ALA A 355 -8.15 11.76 10.39
C ALA A 355 -8.27 10.44 9.60
N ARG A 356 -8.65 10.53 8.32
CA ARG A 356 -8.51 9.47 7.31
C ARG A 356 -7.65 9.93 6.15
N LEU A 357 -6.72 9.09 5.72
CA LEU A 357 -5.96 9.28 4.50
C LEU A 357 -6.20 8.13 3.52
N ILE A 358 -6.56 8.46 2.28
CA ILE A 358 -6.69 7.51 1.17
C ILE A 358 -5.46 7.68 0.27
N MET A 359 -4.51 6.77 0.37
CA MET A 359 -3.28 6.80 -0.41
C MET A 359 -3.49 6.07 -1.74
N VAL A 360 -3.35 6.77 -2.87
CA VAL A 360 -3.65 6.27 -4.21
C VAL A 360 -2.36 6.14 -5.02
N PHE A 361 -2.08 4.95 -5.55
CA PHE A 361 -0.86 4.64 -6.28
C PHE A 361 -1.11 4.66 -7.79
N LEU A 362 -0.37 5.51 -8.49
CA LEU A 362 -0.39 5.58 -9.95
C LEU A 362 0.55 4.53 -10.57
N ASP A 363 0.17 4.04 -11.75
CA ASP A 363 0.96 3.10 -12.55
C ASP A 363 1.17 3.59 -13.99
N SER A 364 1.70 2.74 -14.88
CA SER A 364 1.97 3.10 -16.28
C SER A 364 0.73 3.49 -17.09
N ARG A 365 -0.48 3.14 -16.66
CA ARG A 365 -1.71 3.56 -17.36
C ARG A 365 -1.98 5.06 -17.17
N HIS A 366 -1.37 5.66 -16.16
CA HIS A 366 -1.57 7.04 -15.76
C HIS A 366 -0.45 7.96 -16.29
N SER A 367 0.59 7.45 -16.95
CA SER A 367 1.80 8.22 -17.28
C SER A 367 1.58 9.33 -18.31
N ILE A 368 0.46 9.33 -19.03
CA ILE A 368 0.10 10.31 -20.08
C ILE A 368 -1.07 11.19 -19.63
N ALA A 369 -1.72 10.86 -18.50
CA ALA A 369 -2.91 11.54 -18.05
C ALA A 369 -2.56 12.83 -17.29
N ASP A 370 -3.30 13.90 -17.56
CA ASP A 370 -3.24 15.13 -16.77
C ASP A 370 -3.73 14.86 -15.34
N MET A 371 -3.09 15.47 -14.35
CA MET A 371 -3.45 15.31 -12.96
C MET A 371 -4.87 15.78 -12.63
N ASP A 372 -5.39 16.79 -13.33
CA ASP A 372 -6.77 17.24 -13.14
C ASP A 372 -7.77 16.22 -13.65
N VAL A 373 -7.42 15.45 -14.70
CA VAL A 373 -8.24 14.32 -15.17
C VAL A 373 -8.27 13.21 -14.13
N ILE A 374 -7.11 12.88 -13.55
CA ILE A 374 -7.00 11.86 -12.48
C ILE A 374 -7.83 12.27 -11.25
N LYS A 375 -7.72 13.52 -10.80
CA LYS A 375 -8.50 14.02 -9.65
C LYS A 375 -10.01 13.99 -9.93
N LYS A 376 -10.42 14.37 -11.14
CA LYS A 376 -11.83 14.33 -11.56
C LYS A 376 -12.40 12.91 -11.60
N ASP A 377 -11.60 11.93 -12.03
CA ASP A 377 -11.98 10.51 -12.03
C ASP A 377 -12.04 9.94 -10.61
N LEU A 378 -11.10 10.30 -9.73
CA LEU A 378 -11.03 9.83 -8.34
C LEU A 378 -12.11 10.45 -7.43
N SER A 379 -12.47 11.71 -7.64
CA SER A 379 -13.39 12.46 -6.76
C SER A 379 -14.70 11.72 -6.43
N PRO A 380 -15.47 11.17 -7.40
CA PRO A 380 -16.67 10.41 -7.07
C PRO A 380 -16.37 9.10 -6.33
N LEU A 381 -15.22 8.47 -6.59
CA LEU A 381 -14.85 7.17 -6.01
C LEU A 381 -14.44 7.27 -4.53
N VAL A 382 -13.79 8.36 -4.13
CA VAL A 382 -13.32 8.57 -2.75
C VAL A 382 -14.39 9.18 -1.85
N LYS A 383 -15.44 9.78 -2.42
CA LYS A 383 -16.53 10.40 -1.66
C LYS A 383 -17.29 9.38 -0.81
N ASP A 384 -17.47 8.16 -1.33
CA ASP A 384 -18.10 7.04 -0.60
C ASP A 384 -17.25 6.53 0.58
N LEU A 385 -15.99 6.96 0.66
CA LEU A 385 -15.04 6.57 1.71
C LEU A 385 -14.85 7.66 2.77
N GLU A 386 -15.58 8.77 2.68
CA GLU A 386 -15.51 9.86 3.65
C GLU A 386 -16.20 9.47 4.98
N PRO A 387 -15.56 9.69 6.13
CA PRO A 387 -16.18 9.50 7.44
C PRO A 387 -17.19 10.62 7.75
N GLY A 388 -18.30 10.29 8.41
CA GLY A 388 -19.34 11.26 8.83
C GLY A 388 -20.58 11.36 7.92
N ASN A 389 -21.47 12.31 8.23
CA ASN A 389 -22.62 12.66 7.38
C ASN A 389 -22.23 13.84 6.46
N PRO A 390 -22.61 13.80 5.17
CA PRO A 390 -22.18 14.76 4.14
C PRO A 390 -22.81 16.17 4.25
N ASP A 391 -23.19 16.60 5.45
CA ASP A 391 -23.83 17.91 5.68
C ASP A 391 -22.81 19.08 5.70
N GLU A 392 -21.51 18.79 5.72
CA GLU A 392 -20.46 19.78 5.45
C GLU A 392 -19.97 19.64 3.99
N GLU A 393 -20.25 20.62 3.14
CA GLU A 393 -19.81 20.72 1.73
C GLU A 393 -18.28 20.91 1.56
N ALA A 394 -17.45 20.46 2.50
CA ALA A 394 -16.00 20.53 2.36
C ALA A 394 -15.54 19.51 1.31
N SER A 395 -14.86 19.98 0.26
CA SER A 395 -14.29 19.07 -0.73
C SER A 395 -13.09 18.32 -0.15
N ILE A 396 -13.02 17.01 -0.39
CA ILE A 396 -11.89 16.19 0.04
C ILE A 396 -10.61 16.71 -0.65
N PRO A 397 -9.59 17.18 0.11
CA PRO A 397 -8.37 17.70 -0.46
C PRO A 397 -7.53 16.59 -1.10
N PHE A 398 -6.94 16.91 -2.25
CA PHE A 398 -5.96 16.07 -2.93
C PHE A 398 -4.55 16.59 -2.69
N MET A 399 -3.73 15.78 -2.04
CA MET A 399 -2.30 15.96 -1.84
C MET A 399 -1.55 15.06 -2.82
N MET A 400 -0.31 15.43 -3.12
CA MET A 400 0.59 14.63 -3.95
C MET A 400 1.93 14.52 -3.26
N ALA A 401 2.60 13.38 -3.43
CA ALA A 401 4.00 13.23 -3.05
C ALA A 401 4.89 14.16 -3.91
N GLY A 402 5.05 15.42 -3.50
CA GLY A 402 6.02 16.36 -4.09
C GLY A 402 7.45 15.93 -3.78
N ASP A 403 8.40 16.16 -4.70
CA ASP A 403 9.82 15.80 -4.55
C ASP A 403 10.58 16.67 -3.51
N GLY A 404 9.85 17.47 -2.73
CA GLY A 404 10.39 18.41 -1.75
C GLY A 404 11.13 19.58 -2.37
N VAL A 405 11.10 19.76 -3.70
CA VAL A 405 11.85 20.80 -4.41
C VAL A 405 10.96 22.01 -4.69
N LYS A 406 11.25 23.12 -4.00
CA LYS A 406 10.63 24.43 -4.20
C LYS A 406 10.97 25.03 -5.56
N HIS A 407 12.21 24.84 -6.03
CA HIS A 407 12.70 25.39 -7.29
C HIS A 407 13.74 24.46 -7.92
N ARG A 408 13.67 24.27 -9.24
CA ARG A 408 14.60 23.44 -10.04
C ARG A 408 15.07 24.21 -11.28
N ASP A 409 16.37 24.18 -11.54
CA ASP A 409 17.01 24.67 -12.77
C ASP A 409 17.90 23.58 -13.37
N ILE A 410 17.59 23.12 -14.59
CA ILE A 410 18.38 22.07 -15.26
C ILE A 410 19.56 22.73 -15.96
N LEU A 411 20.77 22.42 -15.49
CA LEU A 411 22.01 22.98 -16.02
C LEU A 411 22.54 22.22 -17.23
N HIS A 412 22.38 20.89 -17.21
CA HIS A 412 22.91 20.03 -18.26
C HIS A 412 22.19 18.70 -18.34
N GLU A 413 22.07 18.18 -19.55
CA GLU A 413 21.69 16.81 -19.80
C GLU A 413 22.74 16.18 -20.72
N ALA A 414 23.14 14.95 -20.39
CA ALA A 414 24.11 14.17 -21.15
C ALA A 414 23.60 12.73 -21.28
N THR A 415 24.12 11.98 -22.24
CA THR A 415 23.86 10.54 -22.36
C THR A 415 25.15 9.83 -22.70
N SER A 416 25.48 8.82 -21.91
CA SER A 416 26.64 7.94 -22.11
C SER A 416 26.17 6.54 -22.49
N GLU A 417 27.01 5.80 -23.21
CA GLU A 417 26.77 4.38 -23.53
C GLU A 417 26.81 3.48 -22.29
N ILE A 418 27.56 3.88 -21.25
CA ILE A 418 27.75 3.09 -20.02
C ILE A 418 26.69 3.46 -18.98
N THR A 419 26.60 4.75 -18.64
CA THR A 419 25.68 5.22 -17.58
C THR A 419 24.25 5.46 -18.07
N GLY A 420 24.05 5.68 -19.37
CA GLY A 420 22.79 6.12 -19.94
C GLY A 420 22.58 7.63 -19.79
N SER A 421 21.31 8.07 -19.80
CA SER A 421 20.98 9.50 -19.68
C SER A 421 21.17 10.04 -18.26
N MET A 422 21.77 11.22 -18.16
CA MET A 422 22.12 11.89 -16.91
C MET A 422 21.66 13.35 -16.95
N THR A 423 21.27 13.88 -15.79
CA THR A 423 20.85 15.26 -15.61
C THR A 423 21.63 15.91 -14.47
N VAL A 424 22.09 17.13 -14.69
CA VAL A 424 22.66 18.02 -13.68
C VAL A 424 21.67 19.15 -13.45
N GLU A 425 21.25 19.34 -12.20
CA GLU A 425 20.26 20.35 -11.83
C GLU A 425 20.64 21.09 -10.54
N ASP A 426 20.31 22.37 -10.48
CA ASP A 426 20.31 23.16 -9.24
C ASP A 426 18.90 23.15 -8.63
N VAL A 427 18.82 22.93 -7.32
CA VAL A 427 17.56 22.76 -6.58
C VAL A 427 17.55 23.56 -5.28
N ILE A 428 16.36 24.01 -4.89
CA ILE A 428 16.07 24.57 -3.56
C ILE A 428 14.97 23.71 -2.95
N TYR A 429 15.18 23.21 -1.73
CA TYR A 429 14.19 22.41 -1.02
C TYR A 429 13.13 23.29 -0.33
N GLU A 430 11.93 22.74 -0.12
CA GLU A 430 10.91 23.34 0.75
C GLU A 430 11.35 23.24 2.23
N ASN A 431 11.26 24.35 2.97
CA ASN A 431 11.61 24.35 4.39
C ASN A 431 10.55 23.56 5.18
N ALA A 432 10.98 22.52 5.91
CA ALA A 432 10.10 21.69 6.74
C ALA A 432 9.50 22.44 7.93
N ASP A 433 10.17 23.49 8.40
CA ASP A 433 9.70 24.34 9.50
C ASP A 433 9.24 25.68 8.94
N GLY A 434 7.98 26.03 9.19
CA GLY A 434 7.38 27.32 8.85
C GLY A 434 7.96 28.53 9.60
N ASP A 435 9.21 28.44 10.07
CA ASP A 435 9.87 29.49 10.81
C ASP A 435 10.51 30.49 9.85
N GLN A 436 9.92 31.68 9.74
CA GLN A 436 10.42 32.82 8.95
C GLN A 436 11.65 33.48 9.60
N SER A 437 12.48 32.71 10.30
CA SER A 437 13.79 33.19 10.76
C SER A 437 14.77 33.23 9.59
N SER A 438 15.65 34.23 9.56
CA SER A 438 16.41 34.66 8.37
C SER A 438 17.58 33.74 7.97
N MET A 439 17.35 32.43 7.81
CA MET A 439 18.31 31.55 7.17
C MET A 439 18.11 31.59 5.66
N SER A 440 19.15 31.98 4.92
CA SER A 440 19.14 31.97 3.45
C SER A 440 18.83 30.57 2.94
N GLU A 441 17.84 30.44 2.05
CA GLU A 441 17.49 29.19 1.37
C GLU A 441 18.75 28.49 0.84
N LYS A 442 19.03 27.27 1.33
CA LYS A 442 20.16 26.47 0.86
C LYS A 442 19.86 25.97 -0.56
N MET A 443 20.83 26.11 -1.44
CA MET A 443 20.75 25.65 -2.81
C MET A 443 21.73 24.50 -3.01
N PHE A 444 21.31 23.45 -3.69
CA PHE A 444 22.11 22.27 -3.96
C PHE A 444 22.22 22.01 -5.45
N ARG A 445 23.31 21.38 -5.86
CA ARG A 445 23.49 20.85 -7.21
C ARG A 445 23.44 19.34 -7.16
N ARG A 446 22.64 18.72 -8.02
CA ARG A 446 22.45 17.27 -8.08
C ARG A 446 22.95 16.68 -9.40
N LEU A 447 23.44 15.46 -9.31
CA LEU A 447 23.62 14.54 -10.45
C LEU A 447 22.58 13.43 -10.33
N ILE A 448 21.82 13.20 -11.41
CA ILE A 448 20.77 12.17 -11.45
C ILE A 448 20.97 11.31 -12.69
N PHE A 449 20.93 9.99 -12.53
CA PHE A 449 20.89 9.04 -13.65
C PHE A 449 19.43 8.70 -13.96
N LYS A 450 18.96 8.97 -15.17
CA LYS A 450 17.55 8.79 -15.55
C LYS A 450 17.08 7.33 -15.49
N ARG A 451 17.99 6.36 -15.61
CA ARG A 451 17.71 4.92 -15.42
C ARG A 451 17.21 4.58 -14.00
N SER A 452 17.56 5.41 -13.02
CA SER A 452 17.17 5.28 -11.61
C SER A 452 16.35 6.50 -11.21
N SER A 453 15.35 6.87 -12.01
CA SER A 453 14.45 8.01 -11.77
C SER A 453 13.78 7.89 -10.39
N GLY A 454 14.24 8.69 -9.43
CA GLY A 454 13.87 8.62 -8.01
C GLY A 454 15.06 8.64 -7.06
N LEU A 455 16.28 8.30 -7.54
CA LEU A 455 17.52 8.32 -6.73
C LEU A 455 18.45 9.47 -7.17
N VAL A 456 18.81 10.33 -6.24
CA VAL A 456 19.85 11.36 -6.43
C VAL A 456 21.21 10.68 -6.27
N GLN A 457 22.03 10.70 -7.32
CA GLN A 457 23.32 10.00 -7.34
C GLN A 457 24.38 10.76 -6.54
N SER A 458 24.35 12.08 -6.61
CA SER A 458 25.22 12.93 -5.82
C SER A 458 24.56 14.29 -5.61
N GLU A 459 24.79 14.87 -4.45
CA GLU A 459 24.30 16.20 -4.10
C GLU A 459 25.42 17.04 -3.47
N ALA A 460 25.51 18.30 -3.88
CA ALA A 460 26.55 19.21 -3.45
C ALA A 460 25.96 20.57 -3.06
N LEU A 461 26.36 21.11 -1.90
CA LEU A 461 25.89 22.41 -1.45
C LEU A 461 26.52 23.54 -2.28
N LEU A 462 25.72 24.52 -2.67
CA LEU A 462 26.17 25.74 -3.36
C LEU A 462 26.28 26.90 -2.37
N ILE A 463 27.44 27.53 -2.33
CA ILE A 463 27.71 28.71 -1.49
C ILE A 463 28.02 29.95 -2.34
N ARG A 464 27.58 31.12 -1.85
CA ARG A 464 27.85 32.42 -2.48
C ARG A 464 29.23 32.93 -2.05
N TYR A 465 30.06 33.31 -3.02
CA TYR A 465 31.35 33.94 -2.74
C TYR A 465 31.18 35.43 -2.45
N ALA A 466 31.58 35.89 -1.26
CA ALA A 466 31.79 37.31 -0.97
C ALA A 466 33.28 37.62 -1.21
N PRO A 467 33.65 38.57 -2.09
CA PRO A 467 35.04 38.92 -2.29
C PRO A 467 35.55 39.73 -1.09
N SER A 468 36.25 39.09 -0.16
CA SER A 468 36.99 39.77 0.90
C SER A 468 38.50 39.77 0.61
N ASP A 469 39.04 40.99 0.52
CA ASP A 469 40.43 41.43 0.67
C ASP A 469 41.58 40.45 0.36
N ARG A 470 42.10 40.57 -0.87
CA ARG A 470 43.56 40.42 -1.08
C ARG A 470 44.17 41.81 -1.22
N THR A 471 44.73 42.29 -0.12
CA THR A 471 45.76 43.34 -0.13
C THR A 471 46.98 42.80 -0.89
N ASP A 472 47.15 43.21 -2.14
CA ASP A 472 48.47 43.23 -2.77
C ASP A 472 48.69 44.55 -3.49
N ARG A 473 49.42 45.43 -2.80
CA ARG A 473 50.09 46.59 -3.38
C ARG A 473 51.05 46.10 -4.46
N LYS A 474 50.88 46.56 -5.70
CA LYS A 474 52.02 46.99 -6.53
C LYS A 474 51.59 47.90 -7.68
N ASN A 475 52.17 49.10 -7.62
CA ASN A 475 52.23 50.12 -8.65
C ASN A 475 52.54 49.56 -10.05
N LYS A 476 51.87 50.10 -11.07
CA LYS A 476 52.54 50.68 -12.25
C LYS A 476 51.60 51.60 -13.03
N SER A 477 52.09 52.82 -13.20
CA SER A 477 51.62 53.89 -14.07
C SER A 477 51.62 53.50 -15.55
N ALA A 478 50.60 53.91 -16.32
CA ALA A 478 50.77 54.61 -17.60
C ALA A 478 49.43 54.95 -18.29
N SER A 479 49.31 56.24 -18.62
CA SER A 479 48.66 56.87 -19.79
C SER A 479 47.26 56.46 -20.25
N ALA A 480 46.38 57.45 -20.16
CA ALA A 480 45.17 57.61 -20.95
C ALA A 480 45.45 57.61 -22.46
N THR A 481 44.63 56.91 -23.24
CA THR A 481 43.72 57.48 -24.26
C THR A 481 43.19 56.37 -25.18
N SER A 482 41.88 56.13 -25.15
CA SER A 482 41.00 56.19 -26.33
C SER A 482 39.60 55.64 -26.01
N LYS A 483 38.61 56.47 -26.31
CA LYS A 483 37.18 56.27 -26.11
C LYS A 483 36.66 55.17 -27.04
N LYS A 484 35.87 54.21 -26.53
CA LYS A 484 34.68 53.73 -27.25
C LYS A 484 33.66 53.02 -26.35
N ARG A 485 32.47 53.63 -26.30
CA ARG A 485 31.12 53.08 -26.13
C ARG A 485 30.83 52.17 -24.92
N ARG A 486 30.17 52.81 -23.94
CA ARG A 486 29.16 52.25 -23.03
C ARG A 486 28.43 51.04 -23.65
N ASN A 487 28.69 49.87 -23.09
CA ASN A 487 27.75 48.76 -23.09
C ASN A 487 27.41 48.52 -21.62
N GLN A 488 26.18 48.87 -21.22
CA GLN A 488 25.64 48.49 -19.92
C GLN A 488 25.43 46.97 -19.92
N LYS A 489 26.47 46.22 -19.54
CA LYS A 489 26.28 44.85 -19.02
C LYS A 489 25.86 44.98 -17.56
N LYS A 490 24.54 44.96 -17.37
CA LYS A 490 23.87 44.67 -16.09
C LYS A 490 24.41 43.35 -15.53
N GLY A 491 24.69 43.34 -14.23
CA GLY A 491 24.73 42.14 -13.41
C GLY A 491 26.11 41.51 -13.25
N SER A 492 26.82 41.92 -12.20
CA SER A 492 27.82 41.10 -11.52
C SER A 492 27.26 39.68 -11.33
N LYS A 493 27.83 38.67 -12.03
CA LYS A 493 27.52 37.27 -11.76
C LYS A 493 28.00 36.97 -10.34
N ASN A 494 27.09 36.88 -9.38
CA ASN A 494 27.34 36.20 -8.12
C ASN A 494 27.77 34.77 -8.46
N SER A 495 29.06 34.48 -8.48
CA SER A 495 29.57 33.15 -8.81
C SER A 495 29.30 32.20 -7.65
N LEU A 496 28.26 31.37 -7.78
CA LEU A 496 28.04 30.23 -6.91
C LEU A 496 29.18 29.21 -7.10
N ARG A 497 29.66 28.63 -6.01
CA ARG A 497 30.66 27.55 -6.03
C ARG A 497 30.18 26.38 -5.18
N ILE A 498 30.67 25.20 -5.50
CA ILE A 498 30.44 23.98 -4.72
C ILE A 498 31.22 24.07 -3.41
N ASP A 499 30.57 23.70 -2.30
CA ASP A 499 31.20 23.52 -1.01
C ASP A 499 31.61 22.07 -0.81
N HIS A 500 32.90 21.79 -1.06
CA HIS A 500 33.48 20.46 -0.87
C HIS A 500 33.74 20.11 0.62
N SER A 501 33.43 21.02 1.56
CA SER A 501 33.45 20.71 3.00
C SER A 501 32.12 20.17 3.53
N PHE A 502 31.13 20.00 2.64
CA PHE A 502 29.81 19.46 2.96
C PHE A 502 29.60 18.11 2.28
N LEU A 503 29.01 17.15 3.02
CA LEU A 503 28.55 15.87 2.49
C LEU A 503 27.03 15.92 2.28
N GLY A 504 26.58 15.73 1.04
CA GLY A 504 25.15 15.71 0.71
C GLY A 504 24.44 14.42 1.10
N SER A 505 25.17 13.31 1.23
CA SER A 505 24.62 12.01 1.57
C SER A 505 25.08 11.57 2.97
N SER A 506 24.14 11.13 3.81
CA SER A 506 24.43 10.69 5.18
C SER A 506 25.33 9.44 5.22
N TYR A 507 25.21 8.52 4.26
CA TYR A 507 26.11 7.35 4.19
C TYR A 507 27.57 7.70 3.93
N HIS A 508 27.87 8.82 3.27
CA HIS A 508 29.26 9.29 3.16
C HIS A 508 29.80 9.71 4.53
N SER A 509 28.96 10.27 5.41
CA SER A 509 29.33 10.52 6.82
C SER A 509 29.64 9.19 7.52
N SER A 510 28.79 8.17 7.35
CA SER A 510 29.03 6.83 7.91
C SER A 510 30.35 6.20 7.45
N ILE A 511 30.70 6.37 6.16
CA ILE A 511 31.99 5.89 5.63
C ILE A 511 33.16 6.56 6.37
N ILE A 512 33.12 7.89 6.55
CA ILE A 512 34.15 8.62 7.29
C ILE A 512 34.18 8.18 8.75
N SER A 513 33.02 8.11 9.41
CA SER A 513 32.89 7.69 10.80
C SER A 513 33.42 6.27 11.03
N GLY A 514 33.22 5.37 10.07
CA GLY A 514 33.75 4.01 10.09
C GLY A 514 35.27 3.90 10.00
N LEU A 515 35.98 4.96 9.55
CA LEU A 515 37.46 5.02 9.64
C LEU A 515 37.97 4.96 11.08
N SER A 516 37.08 5.14 12.08
CA SER A 516 37.37 4.88 13.49
C SER A 516 37.93 3.47 13.70
N LEU A 517 37.51 2.49 12.88
CA LEU A 517 38.02 1.11 12.92
C LEU A 517 39.52 0.99 12.58
N VAL A 518 40.12 2.01 11.97
CA VAL A 518 41.55 2.06 11.65
C VAL A 518 42.22 3.35 12.15
N ALA A 519 41.55 4.11 13.03
CA ALA A 519 42.02 5.42 13.49
C ALA A 519 43.42 5.39 14.12
N SER A 520 43.77 4.31 14.83
CA SER A 520 45.13 4.18 15.40
C SER A 520 46.20 4.02 14.32
N ALA A 521 45.91 3.28 13.24
CA ALA A 521 46.83 3.14 12.12
C ALA A 521 46.95 4.45 11.32
N LEU A 522 45.82 5.15 11.11
CA LEU A 522 45.79 6.47 10.48
C LEU A 522 46.57 7.52 11.29
N SER A 523 46.38 7.55 12.61
CA SER A 523 47.09 8.46 13.51
C SER A 523 48.60 8.18 13.53
N ALA A 524 49.00 6.91 13.56
CA ALA A 524 50.41 6.52 13.48
C ALA A 524 51.03 6.93 12.12
N ALA A 525 50.31 6.73 11.02
CA ALA A 525 50.76 7.18 9.70
C ALA A 525 50.89 8.70 9.62
N ALA A 526 49.89 9.44 10.09
CA ALA A 526 49.92 10.91 10.13
C ALA A 526 51.10 11.45 10.97
N ALA A 527 51.39 10.84 12.12
CA ALA A 527 52.48 11.26 13.00
C ALA A 527 53.88 10.91 12.46
N SER A 528 54.00 9.77 11.77
CA SER A 528 55.28 9.28 11.23
C SER A 528 55.59 9.72 9.81
N GLY A 529 54.67 10.46 9.15
CA GLY A 529 54.73 10.72 7.71
C GLY A 529 54.57 9.45 6.87
N GLY A 530 53.98 8.40 7.45
CA GLY A 530 53.64 7.16 6.77
C GLY A 530 52.57 7.38 5.70
N LYS A 531 52.59 6.56 4.65
CA LYS A 531 51.62 6.65 3.56
C LYS A 531 50.32 5.94 3.92
N VAL A 532 49.20 6.62 3.67
CA VAL A 532 47.87 6.02 3.67
C VAL A 532 47.33 6.13 2.25
N SER A 533 47.00 4.99 1.64
CA SER A 533 46.45 4.92 0.30
C SER A 533 44.98 4.50 0.37
N THR A 534 44.11 5.34 -0.17
CA THR A 534 42.67 5.09 -0.25
C THR A 534 42.24 4.99 -1.69
N THR A 535 41.75 3.83 -2.09
CA THR A 535 41.16 3.62 -3.41
C THR A 535 39.65 3.71 -3.31
N VAL A 536 39.04 4.58 -4.11
CA VAL A 536 37.57 4.72 -4.22
C VAL A 536 37.14 4.24 -5.60
N ILE A 537 36.32 3.20 -5.66
CA ILE A 537 35.73 2.73 -6.92
C ILE A 537 34.35 3.37 -7.05
N GLY A 538 34.18 4.17 -8.11
CA GLY A 538 33.02 5.05 -8.33
C GLY A 538 33.33 6.50 -7.98
N LEU A 539 33.21 7.41 -8.96
CA LEU A 539 33.45 8.84 -8.76
C LEU A 539 32.18 9.61 -8.41
N GLY A 540 31.06 9.28 -9.07
CA GLY A 540 29.84 10.09 -9.02
C GLY A 540 30.11 11.54 -9.45
N ALA A 541 29.57 12.51 -8.71
CA ALA A 541 29.89 13.93 -8.92
C ALA A 541 31.29 14.33 -8.40
N GLY A 542 32.04 13.42 -7.78
CA GLY A 542 33.35 13.69 -7.19
C GLY A 542 33.32 14.39 -5.83
N CYS A 543 32.15 14.57 -5.23
CA CYS A 543 31.97 15.25 -3.94
C CYS A 543 32.69 14.51 -2.80
N PHE A 544 32.54 13.18 -2.71
CA PHE A 544 33.14 12.39 -1.63
C PHE A 544 34.69 12.38 -1.70
N PRO A 545 35.35 12.10 -2.84
CA PRO A 545 36.80 12.20 -2.92
C PRO A 545 37.35 13.61 -2.65
N MET A 546 36.65 14.66 -3.08
CA MET A 546 37.03 16.05 -2.77
C MET A 546 36.90 16.37 -1.28
N PHE A 547 35.83 15.89 -0.64
CA PHE A 547 35.66 15.99 0.81
C PHE A 547 36.78 15.26 1.53
N LEU A 548 37.07 14.00 1.16
CA LEU A 548 38.14 13.20 1.77
C LEU A 548 39.50 13.89 1.63
N ARG A 549 39.80 14.44 0.44
CA ARG A 549 41.03 15.19 0.16
C ARG A 549 41.20 16.42 1.07
N GLY A 550 40.11 17.16 1.31
CA GLY A 550 40.10 18.33 2.18
C GLY A 550 40.11 17.96 3.67
N CYS A 551 39.43 16.88 4.04
CA CYS A 551 39.24 16.42 5.41
C CYS A 551 40.48 15.71 5.97
N LEU A 552 41.13 14.86 5.17
CA LEU A 552 42.32 14.06 5.52
C LEU A 552 43.44 14.29 4.50
N PRO A 553 44.16 15.43 4.57
CA PRO A 553 45.08 15.85 3.50
C PRO A 553 46.37 15.02 3.38
N PHE A 554 46.65 14.14 4.34
CA PHE A 554 47.82 13.24 4.33
C PHE A 554 47.54 11.91 3.61
N VAL A 555 46.30 11.68 3.16
CA VAL A 555 45.88 10.46 2.46
C VAL A 555 46.06 10.63 0.95
N ASP A 556 46.69 9.65 0.32
CA ASP A 556 46.77 9.52 -1.13
C ASP A 556 45.50 8.80 -1.63
N ILE A 557 44.74 9.46 -2.49
CA ILE A 557 43.44 9.04 -2.99
C ILE A 557 43.53 8.70 -4.48
N GLU A 558 43.15 7.47 -4.81
CA GLU A 558 42.99 7.01 -6.19
C GLU A 558 41.53 6.67 -6.45
N VAL A 559 40.89 7.39 -7.37
CA VAL A 559 39.51 7.10 -7.78
C VAL A 559 39.53 6.32 -9.08
N VAL A 560 38.74 5.26 -9.16
CA VAL A 560 38.53 4.50 -10.40
C VAL A 560 37.12 4.74 -10.89
N GLU A 561 36.97 5.33 -12.08
CA GLU A 561 35.68 5.64 -12.70
C GLU A 561 35.54 4.90 -14.03
N LEU A 562 34.42 4.20 -14.20
CA LEU A 562 34.16 3.39 -15.38
C LEU A 562 33.77 4.27 -16.59
N ASP A 563 33.00 5.33 -16.34
CA ASP A 563 32.43 6.18 -17.37
C ASP A 563 33.16 7.52 -17.50
N PRO A 564 33.89 7.77 -18.61
CA PRO A 564 34.59 9.04 -18.82
C PRO A 564 33.66 10.26 -18.79
N MET A 565 32.39 10.10 -19.16
CA MET A 565 31.42 11.21 -19.16
C MET A 565 31.06 11.64 -17.73
N VAL A 566 30.97 10.70 -16.79
CA VAL A 566 30.76 11.00 -15.36
C VAL A 566 31.93 11.82 -14.83
N ALA A 567 33.17 11.46 -15.18
CA ALA A 567 34.36 12.21 -14.81
C ALA A 567 34.42 13.62 -15.41
N GLU A 568 33.95 13.81 -16.65
CA GLU A 568 33.82 15.13 -17.25
C GLU A 568 32.74 15.99 -16.56
N ILE A 569 31.59 15.40 -16.23
CA ILE A 569 30.49 16.08 -15.52
C ILE A 569 30.97 16.55 -14.14
N ALA A 570 31.65 15.69 -13.38
CA ALA A 570 32.22 16.01 -12.07
C ALA A 570 33.17 17.23 -12.17
N LYS A 571 34.08 17.23 -13.14
CA LYS A 571 35.02 18.35 -13.37
C LYS A 571 34.30 19.63 -13.75
N LYS A 572 33.35 19.56 -14.68
CA LYS A 572 32.71 20.73 -15.30
C LYS A 572 31.68 21.40 -14.41
N TYR A 573 30.86 20.62 -13.69
CA TYR A 573 29.70 21.14 -12.97
C TYR A 573 29.83 21.05 -11.44
N PHE A 574 30.66 20.15 -10.92
CA PHE A 574 30.81 19.93 -9.48
C PHE A 574 32.16 20.42 -8.94
N GLY A 575 33.00 21.03 -9.79
CA GLY A 575 34.29 21.58 -9.38
C GLY A 575 35.25 20.51 -8.88
N PHE A 576 35.13 19.28 -9.36
CA PHE A 576 36.09 18.22 -9.09
C PHE A 576 37.44 18.56 -9.73
N SER A 577 38.52 18.41 -8.98
CA SER A 577 39.89 18.71 -9.45
C SER A 577 40.88 17.70 -8.90
N MET A 578 41.82 17.28 -9.74
CA MET A 578 42.91 16.37 -9.37
C MET A 578 44.13 17.16 -8.91
N ASP A 579 44.95 16.55 -8.05
CA ASP A 579 46.25 17.07 -7.64
C ASP A 579 47.27 15.90 -7.49
N GLU A 580 48.40 16.14 -6.82
CA GLU A 580 49.42 15.10 -6.61
C GLU A 580 48.92 13.94 -5.73
N GLN A 581 47.96 14.20 -4.84
CA GLN A 581 47.40 13.27 -3.85
C GLN A 581 46.00 12.75 -4.21
N LEU A 582 45.27 13.38 -5.13
CA LEU A 582 43.98 12.92 -5.63
C LEU A 582 44.05 12.70 -7.14
N LYS A 583 44.02 11.43 -7.56
CA LYS A 583 44.10 11.01 -8.97
C LYS A 583 42.86 10.25 -9.39
N VAL A 584 42.55 10.29 -10.68
CA VAL A 584 41.47 9.50 -11.30
C VAL A 584 42.03 8.60 -12.39
N HIS A 585 41.66 7.33 -12.32
CA HIS A 585 41.93 6.32 -13.33
C HIS A 585 40.62 5.96 -14.03
N LEU A 586 40.59 6.07 -15.36
CA LEU A 586 39.43 5.65 -16.13
C LEU A 586 39.54 4.15 -16.44
N GLY A 587 38.54 3.37 -16.01
CA GLY A 587 38.51 1.94 -16.26
C GLY A 587 37.66 1.15 -15.27
N ASP A 588 37.77 -0.17 -15.39
CA ASP A 588 37.06 -1.14 -14.58
C ASP A 588 37.73 -1.28 -13.20
N GLY A 589 36.97 -1.02 -12.14
CA GLY A 589 37.43 -1.11 -10.76
C GLY A 589 37.91 -2.50 -10.35
N ILE A 590 37.28 -3.57 -10.84
CA ILE A 590 37.69 -4.94 -10.54
C ILE A 590 39.06 -5.22 -11.15
N LYS A 591 39.24 -4.87 -12.43
CA LYS A 591 40.52 -5.04 -13.13
C LYS A 591 41.63 -4.20 -12.53
N PHE A 592 41.31 -3.02 -12.00
CA PHE A 592 42.28 -2.17 -11.31
C PHE A 592 42.82 -2.84 -10.04
N VAL A 593 41.93 -3.43 -9.23
CA VAL A 593 42.32 -4.16 -8.00
C VAL A 593 43.16 -5.40 -8.36
N GLU A 594 42.71 -6.21 -9.32
CA GLU A 594 43.42 -7.41 -9.78
C GLU A 594 44.79 -7.07 -10.38
N GLY A 595 44.87 -6.03 -11.20
CA GLY A 595 46.12 -5.55 -11.80
C GLY A 595 47.12 -5.05 -10.77
N SER A 596 46.64 -4.41 -9.70
CA SER A 596 47.45 -3.96 -8.57
C SER A 596 48.07 -5.13 -7.80
N ASN A 597 47.30 -6.20 -7.56
CA ASN A 597 47.80 -7.42 -6.93
C ASN A 597 48.85 -8.12 -7.83
N ALA A 598 48.57 -8.22 -9.14
CA ALA A 598 49.51 -8.81 -10.10
C ALA A 598 50.84 -8.03 -10.18
N ALA A 599 50.79 -6.70 -10.11
CA ALA A 599 51.97 -5.84 -10.10
C ALA A 599 52.80 -6.02 -8.81
N ALA A 600 52.14 -6.10 -7.65
CA ALA A 600 52.78 -6.39 -6.37
C ALA A 600 53.50 -7.76 -6.39
N ASN A 601 52.89 -8.76 -7.03
CA ASN A 601 53.45 -10.11 -7.15
C ASN A 601 54.60 -10.22 -8.17
N ARG A 602 54.75 -9.29 -9.13
CA ARG A 602 55.80 -9.30 -10.18
C ARG A 602 57.03 -8.43 -9.86
N GLY A 603 56.98 -7.55 -8.86
CA GLY A 603 58.02 -6.54 -8.57
C GLY A 603 58.94 -6.82 -7.36
N THR A 604 60.11 -7.43 -7.61
CA THR A 604 61.43 -7.22 -6.98
C THR A 604 61.61 -7.17 -5.44
N LYS A 605 62.00 -8.32 -4.85
CA LYS A 605 62.82 -8.40 -3.62
C LYS A 605 64.28 -7.97 -3.88
N THR A 606 64.53 -6.73 -4.28
CA THR A 606 65.91 -6.23 -4.55
C THR A 606 66.45 -5.26 -3.49
N HIS A 607 65.86 -5.23 -2.29
CA HIS A 607 66.56 -4.69 -1.12
C HIS A 607 66.41 -5.67 0.05
N PRO A 608 67.51 -5.97 0.79
CA PRO A 608 67.40 -6.78 1.99
C PRO A 608 66.47 -6.07 2.95
N GLU A 609 65.50 -6.82 3.47
CA GLU A 609 64.64 -6.40 4.57
C GLU A 609 65.52 -5.93 5.73
N SER A 610 65.64 -4.61 5.87
CA SER A 610 65.90 -4.04 7.18
C SER A 610 64.61 -4.24 7.97
N ASN A 611 64.69 -5.12 8.97
CA ASN A 611 63.66 -5.30 9.99
C ASN A 611 63.20 -3.93 10.50
N GLY A 612 61.98 -3.50 10.11
CA GLY A 612 61.32 -2.30 10.66
C GLY A 612 60.65 -1.31 9.69
N SER A 613 60.34 -1.66 8.43
CA SER A 613 59.76 -0.67 7.48
C SER A 613 58.22 -0.68 7.42
N ASN A 614 57.64 0.51 7.67
CA ASN A 614 56.23 0.87 7.81
C ASN A 614 55.40 0.50 6.55
N SER A 615 54.62 -0.59 6.58
CA SER A 615 53.70 -0.94 5.49
C SER A 615 52.58 0.11 5.38
N ALA A 616 52.33 0.64 4.18
CA ALA A 616 51.31 1.66 3.96
C ALA A 616 49.91 1.11 4.25
N VAL A 617 49.11 1.88 4.99
CA VAL A 617 47.71 1.52 5.28
C VAL A 617 46.90 1.65 4.00
N LYS A 618 46.24 0.58 3.58
CA LYS A 618 45.38 0.57 2.38
C LYS A 618 43.91 0.50 2.75
N ILE A 619 43.12 1.40 2.20
CA ILE A 619 41.66 1.44 2.34
C ILE A 619 41.05 1.28 0.95
N LEU A 620 40.06 0.41 0.82
CA LEU A 620 39.32 0.18 -0.42
C LEU A 620 37.84 0.48 -0.18
N ILE A 621 37.29 1.44 -0.92
CA ILE A 621 35.91 1.89 -0.82
C ILE A 621 35.18 1.56 -2.13
N ILE A 622 34.08 0.83 -2.03
CA ILE A 622 33.19 0.51 -3.16
C ILE A 622 31.94 1.38 -3.04
N ASP A 623 31.82 2.37 -3.93
CA ASP A 623 30.68 3.29 -4.01
C ASP A 623 30.18 3.37 -5.46
N VAL A 624 29.67 2.24 -5.95
CA VAL A 624 29.28 2.06 -7.36
C VAL A 624 27.81 1.70 -7.45
N ASP A 625 27.03 2.48 -8.21
CA ASP A 625 25.63 2.16 -8.53
C ASP A 625 25.51 0.95 -9.48
N SER A 626 24.49 0.12 -9.29
CA SER A 626 24.18 -0.99 -10.20
C SER A 626 23.25 -0.56 -11.32
N SER A 627 23.63 -0.85 -12.57
CA SER A 627 22.75 -0.68 -13.73
C SER A 627 21.66 -1.75 -13.83
N ASP A 628 21.82 -2.88 -13.13
CA ASP A 628 20.86 -3.98 -13.10
C ASP A 628 20.02 -3.94 -11.80
N LEU A 629 18.78 -3.48 -11.94
CA LEU A 629 17.81 -3.40 -10.83
C LEU A 629 17.02 -4.71 -10.62
N SER A 630 17.20 -5.73 -11.48
CA SER A 630 16.41 -6.97 -11.43
C SER A 630 16.89 -7.97 -10.37
N SER A 631 18.16 -7.85 -9.95
CA SER A 631 18.82 -8.75 -8.99
C SER A 631 18.41 -8.53 -7.52
N GLY A 632 17.66 -7.48 -7.21
CA GLY A 632 17.35 -7.07 -5.84
C GLY A 632 18.52 -6.39 -5.11
N LEU A 633 19.68 -6.23 -5.77
CA LEU A 633 20.86 -5.50 -5.31
C LEU A 633 21.05 -4.25 -6.18
N SER A 634 20.88 -3.07 -5.59
CA SER A 634 20.99 -1.79 -6.30
C SER A 634 22.36 -1.13 -6.15
N CYS A 635 23.08 -1.41 -5.06
CA CYS A 635 24.46 -0.97 -4.87
C CYS A 635 25.18 -2.02 -3.99
N PRO A 636 26.33 -2.55 -4.39
CA PRO A 636 27.01 -2.38 -5.68
C PRO A 636 26.47 -3.33 -6.78
N PRO A 637 27.00 -3.30 -8.02
CA PRO A 637 26.83 -4.40 -8.96
C PRO A 637 27.30 -5.74 -8.38
N ALA A 638 26.65 -6.85 -8.76
CA ALA A 638 26.83 -8.16 -8.13
C ALA A 638 28.28 -8.70 -8.17
N ASN A 639 29.05 -8.36 -9.21
CA ASN A 639 30.45 -8.76 -9.36
C ASN A 639 31.38 -8.19 -8.27
N PHE A 640 31.01 -7.09 -7.59
CA PHE A 640 31.75 -6.55 -6.44
C PHE A 640 31.50 -7.31 -5.12
N VAL A 641 30.59 -8.28 -5.12
CA VAL A 641 30.26 -9.12 -3.94
C VAL A 641 30.36 -10.61 -4.25
N GLU A 642 31.04 -10.97 -5.34
CA GLU A 642 31.42 -12.35 -5.66
C GLU A 642 32.70 -12.75 -4.94
N ASP A 643 32.82 -14.04 -4.61
CA ASP A 643 33.94 -14.58 -3.83
C ASP A 643 35.31 -14.26 -4.46
N SER A 644 35.39 -14.30 -5.79
CA SER A 644 36.61 -13.96 -6.56
C SER A 644 37.07 -12.53 -6.28
N PHE A 645 36.17 -11.55 -6.37
CA PHE A 645 36.50 -10.16 -6.09
C PHE A 645 36.79 -9.93 -4.61
N LEU A 646 36.01 -10.51 -3.71
CA LEU A 646 36.23 -10.35 -2.26
C LEU A 646 37.61 -10.88 -1.83
N LEU A 647 38.06 -11.99 -2.42
CA LEU A 647 39.41 -12.51 -2.21
C LEU A 647 40.49 -11.55 -2.76
N SER A 648 40.30 -11.02 -3.96
CA SER A 648 41.20 -10.00 -4.55
C SER A 648 41.25 -8.73 -3.70
N ALA A 649 40.11 -8.28 -3.17
CA ALA A 649 40.00 -7.14 -2.27
C ALA A 649 40.76 -7.39 -0.96
N LYS A 650 40.66 -8.61 -0.39
CA LYS A 650 41.43 -8.99 0.80
C LYS A 650 42.94 -8.98 0.54
N GLU A 651 43.40 -9.51 -0.59
CA GLU A 651 44.83 -9.49 -0.97
C GLU A 651 45.34 -8.06 -1.23
N PHE A 652 44.48 -7.19 -1.77
CA PHE A 652 44.82 -5.79 -2.04
C PHE A 652 45.13 -5.01 -0.76
N LEU A 653 44.42 -5.31 0.33
CA LEU A 653 44.51 -4.58 1.60
C LEU A 653 45.77 -4.95 2.40
N SER A 654 46.31 -3.97 3.14
CA SER A 654 47.31 -4.20 4.18
C SER A 654 46.67 -4.83 5.43
N GLU A 655 47.44 -5.45 6.32
CA GLU A 655 46.90 -5.96 7.60
C GLU A 655 46.11 -4.88 8.37
N GLY A 656 46.63 -3.65 8.48
CA GLY A 656 45.92 -2.52 9.12
C GLY A 656 44.88 -1.82 8.24
N GLY A 657 44.48 -2.43 7.11
CA GLY A 657 43.60 -1.85 6.11
C GLY A 657 42.11 -2.03 6.41
N LEU A 658 41.28 -1.41 5.57
CA LEU A 658 39.82 -1.45 5.69
C LEU A 658 39.15 -1.56 4.32
N PHE A 659 38.27 -2.55 4.18
CA PHE A 659 37.32 -2.66 3.08
C PHE A 659 36.01 -1.99 3.49
N ILE A 660 35.47 -1.12 2.64
CA ILE A 660 34.22 -0.40 2.88
C ILE A 660 33.34 -0.56 1.64
N ILE A 661 32.09 -0.92 1.84
CA ILE A 661 31.13 -1.10 0.74
C ILE A 661 29.80 -0.45 1.12
N ASN A 662 29.31 0.40 0.23
CA ASN A 662 27.95 0.92 0.27
C ASN A 662 27.01 -0.18 -0.23
N LEU A 663 26.08 -0.63 0.62
CA LEU A 663 25.13 -1.68 0.30
C LEU A 663 23.71 -1.12 0.26
N VAL A 664 23.04 -1.28 -0.88
CA VAL A 664 21.61 -1.01 -1.05
C VAL A 664 20.98 -2.25 -1.64
N SER A 665 20.25 -3.01 -0.81
CA SER A 665 19.53 -4.20 -1.22
C SER A 665 18.08 -4.16 -0.75
N ARG A 666 17.16 -4.57 -1.63
CA ARG A 666 15.72 -4.68 -1.35
C ARG A 666 15.33 -6.09 -0.89
N SER A 667 16.29 -7.02 -0.86
CA SER A 667 16.06 -8.41 -0.50
C SER A 667 16.91 -8.79 0.69
N SER A 668 16.27 -9.12 1.81
CA SER A 668 16.95 -9.57 3.02
C SER A 668 17.81 -10.82 2.76
N SER A 669 17.37 -11.73 1.88
CA SER A 669 18.15 -12.92 1.53
C SER A 669 19.41 -12.59 0.72
N VAL A 670 19.36 -11.59 -0.17
CA VAL A 670 20.53 -11.12 -0.93
C VAL A 670 21.52 -10.44 0.02
N ARG A 671 21.03 -9.60 0.94
CA ARG A 671 21.87 -9.02 1.99
C ARG A 671 22.54 -10.10 2.84
N GLU A 672 21.79 -11.06 3.36
CA GLU A 672 22.32 -12.15 4.18
C GLU A 672 23.38 -12.99 3.44
N MET A 673 23.15 -13.26 2.15
CA MET A 673 24.13 -13.93 1.29
C MET A 673 25.43 -13.12 1.18
N ILE A 674 25.36 -11.81 0.92
CA ILE A 674 26.53 -10.94 0.82
C ILE A 674 27.29 -10.88 2.15
N VAL A 675 26.57 -10.72 3.26
CA VAL A 675 27.15 -10.75 4.61
C VAL A 675 27.86 -12.09 4.87
N SER A 676 27.26 -13.21 4.48
CA SER A 676 27.85 -14.54 4.61
C SER A 676 29.15 -14.69 3.82
N ARG A 677 29.19 -14.22 2.56
CA ARG A 677 30.40 -14.21 1.73
C ARG A 677 31.51 -13.34 2.33
N LEU A 678 31.16 -12.14 2.78
CA LEU A 678 32.10 -11.25 3.45
C LEU A 678 32.69 -11.89 4.71
N LYS A 679 31.87 -12.55 5.54
CA LYS A 679 32.35 -13.29 6.72
C LYS A 679 33.26 -14.47 6.38
N ALA A 680 33.01 -15.15 5.26
CA ALA A 680 33.88 -16.24 4.81
C ALA A 680 35.29 -15.74 4.42
N VAL A 681 35.39 -14.49 3.95
CA VAL A 681 36.65 -13.89 3.49
C VAL A 681 37.36 -13.08 4.59
N PHE A 682 36.63 -12.25 5.33
CA PHE A 682 37.16 -11.31 6.32
C PHE A 682 36.88 -11.77 7.75
N GLY A 683 37.89 -11.65 8.62
CA GLY A 683 37.78 -12.10 10.02
C GLY A 683 36.90 -11.22 10.90
N HIS A 684 36.69 -9.95 10.52
CA HIS A 684 35.83 -9.02 11.22
C HIS A 684 34.98 -8.22 10.24
N LEU A 685 33.67 -8.18 10.52
CA LEU A 685 32.67 -7.48 9.73
C LEU A 685 31.79 -6.62 10.66
N TYR A 686 31.56 -5.38 10.23
CA TYR A 686 30.70 -4.41 10.90
C TYR A 686 29.71 -3.83 9.89
N SER A 687 28.56 -3.39 10.39
CA SER A 687 27.57 -2.67 9.62
C SER A 687 27.16 -1.37 10.32
N MET A 688 26.78 -0.38 9.53
CA MET A 688 26.14 0.82 10.02
C MET A 688 24.91 1.08 9.14
N GLN A 689 23.73 0.93 9.75
CA GLN A 689 22.45 1.18 9.10
C GLN A 689 21.97 2.59 9.42
N LEU A 690 21.46 3.30 8.42
CA LEU A 690 20.93 4.64 8.55
C LEU A 690 19.41 4.59 8.74
N GLU A 691 18.88 5.35 9.70
CA GLU A 691 17.44 5.36 10.01
C GLU A 691 16.61 6.06 8.93
N GLU A 692 17.20 7.04 8.25
CA GLU A 692 16.54 7.88 7.24
C GLU A 692 16.89 7.48 5.79
N ASP A 693 17.81 6.54 5.60
CA ASP A 693 18.35 6.15 4.30
C ASP A 693 18.34 4.62 4.13
N ILE A 694 18.10 4.14 2.90
CA ILE A 694 18.05 2.69 2.58
C ILE A 694 19.48 2.09 2.63
N ASN A 695 20.50 2.95 2.58
CA ASN A 695 21.89 2.57 2.57
C ASN A 695 22.34 1.94 3.89
N GLU A 696 23.05 0.82 3.78
CA GLU A 696 23.85 0.22 4.83
C GLU A 696 25.33 0.26 4.41
N VAL A 697 26.20 0.76 5.28
CA VAL A 697 27.64 0.71 5.02
C VAL A 697 28.23 -0.48 5.76
N LEU A 698 28.86 -1.40 5.02
CA LEU A 698 29.57 -2.53 5.60
C LEU A 698 31.08 -2.26 5.63
N PHE A 699 31.72 -2.66 6.72
CA PHE A 699 33.14 -2.50 6.96
C PHE A 699 33.79 -3.84 7.27
N ALA A 700 34.83 -4.22 6.54
CA ALA A 700 35.53 -5.47 6.74
C ALA A 700 37.05 -5.27 6.87
N SER A 701 37.68 -5.94 7.83
CA SER A 701 39.13 -5.87 8.05
C SER A 701 39.81 -7.20 7.74
N PRO A 702 40.98 -7.20 7.07
CA PRO A 702 41.77 -8.41 6.85
C PRO A 702 42.53 -8.87 8.09
N SER A 703 42.79 -8.00 9.08
CA SER A 703 43.53 -8.36 10.30
C SER A 703 42.72 -9.25 11.23
N GLY A 704 43.41 -10.09 12.01
CA GLY A 704 42.83 -10.79 13.16
C GLY A 704 42.69 -9.91 14.42
N ARG A 705 43.24 -8.68 14.42
CA ARG A 705 43.25 -7.80 15.59
C ARG A 705 41.93 -7.05 15.71
N TYR A 706 41.24 -7.36 16.80
CA TYR A 706 39.91 -6.88 17.15
C TYR A 706 39.96 -5.43 17.70
N LEU A 707 38.99 -4.60 17.33
CA LEU A 707 38.64 -3.38 18.09
C LEU A 707 37.48 -3.73 19.02
N GLU A 708 37.80 -3.85 20.31
CA GLU A 708 36.78 -3.99 21.36
C GLU A 708 35.87 -2.76 21.42
N SER A 709 34.60 -2.94 21.80
CA SER A 709 33.68 -1.82 22.01
C SER A 709 34.18 -0.80 23.04
N SER A 710 34.97 -1.26 24.02
CA SER A 710 35.65 -0.44 25.02
C SER A 710 36.72 0.50 24.43
N HIS A 711 37.18 0.26 23.21
CA HIS A 711 38.20 1.07 22.52
C HIS A 711 37.61 2.00 21.44
N LEU A 712 36.31 1.90 21.16
CA LEU A 712 35.63 2.69 20.13
C LEU A 712 35.61 4.19 20.48
N ASP A 713 35.34 4.58 21.73
CA ASP A 713 35.34 6.00 22.14
C ASP A 713 36.72 6.66 21.96
N ALA A 714 37.79 5.93 22.30
CA ALA A 714 39.15 6.38 22.09
C ALA A 714 39.49 6.48 20.59
N ALA A 715 38.98 5.55 19.78
CA ALA A 715 39.18 5.57 18.33
C ALA A 715 38.43 6.73 17.65
N VAL A 716 37.21 7.03 18.10
CA VAL A 716 36.40 8.19 17.67
C VAL A 716 37.13 9.48 17.96
N THR A 717 37.66 9.62 19.18
CA THR A 717 38.45 10.80 19.58
C THR A 717 39.67 10.97 18.66
N LYS A 718 40.44 9.90 18.44
CA LYS A 718 41.59 9.92 17.53
C LYS A 718 41.21 10.28 16.10
N LEU A 719 40.09 9.77 15.58
CA LEU A 719 39.65 10.11 14.23
C LEU A 719 39.29 11.60 14.17
N LYS A 720 38.50 12.11 15.12
CA LYS A 720 38.12 13.52 15.17
C LYS A 720 39.33 14.46 15.16
N ASP A 721 40.39 14.12 15.88
CA ASP A 721 41.64 14.90 15.90
C ASP A 721 42.34 14.96 14.52
N LEU A 722 42.07 14.01 13.63
CA LEU A 722 42.62 13.96 12.27
C LEU A 722 41.75 14.72 11.25
N LEU A 723 40.45 14.87 11.49
CA LEU A 723 39.50 15.47 10.53
C LEU A 723 39.60 16.99 10.51
N LYS A 724 39.75 17.58 9.31
CA LYS A 724 39.70 19.04 9.12
C LYS A 724 38.30 19.61 8.95
N PHE A 725 37.35 18.77 8.56
CA PHE A 725 35.94 19.15 8.41
C PHE A 725 35.11 18.53 9.53
N GLN A 726 34.02 19.20 9.90
CA GLN A 726 33.11 18.67 10.91
C GLN A 726 32.34 17.47 10.35
N VAL A 727 32.39 16.37 11.07
CA VAL A 727 31.62 15.14 10.83
C VAL A 727 31.11 14.66 12.18
N ASP A 728 29.84 14.27 12.25
CA ASP A 728 29.22 13.80 13.51
C ASP A 728 29.55 12.33 13.81
N VAL A 729 30.85 12.07 14.00
CA VAL A 729 31.36 10.72 14.23
C VAL A 729 30.76 10.08 15.49
N GLU A 730 30.46 10.88 16.52
CA GLU A 730 29.92 10.37 17.79
C GLU A 730 28.48 9.84 17.67
N SER A 731 27.65 10.50 16.85
CA SER A 731 26.30 10.03 16.59
C SER A 731 26.32 8.79 15.69
N ASP A 732 27.06 8.87 14.58
CA ASP A 732 27.13 7.79 13.58
C ASP A 732 27.66 6.48 14.18
N ILE A 733 28.73 6.56 14.99
CA ILE A 733 29.40 5.35 15.50
C ILE A 733 28.52 4.55 16.48
N LYS A 734 27.54 5.17 17.14
CA LYS A 734 26.58 4.46 18.01
C LYS A 734 25.72 3.47 17.24
N ARG A 735 25.58 3.67 15.93
CA ARG A 735 24.85 2.78 15.02
C ARG A 735 25.73 1.65 14.47
N LEU A 736 27.03 1.64 14.77
CA LEU A 736 27.94 0.60 14.33
C LEU A 736 27.63 -0.72 15.05
N GLN A 737 27.24 -1.73 14.29
CA GLN A 737 26.97 -3.07 14.78
C GLN A 737 28.02 -4.03 14.27
N ARG A 738 28.46 -4.95 15.13
CA ARG A 738 29.30 -6.07 14.71
C ARG A 738 28.42 -7.19 14.17
N LEU A 739 28.72 -7.67 12.97
CA LEU A 739 28.04 -8.81 12.38
C LEU A 739 28.80 -10.08 12.79
N GLN A 740 28.32 -10.77 13.84
CA GLN A 740 28.84 -12.07 14.30
C GLN A 740 28.41 -13.19 13.36
#